data_AF-A0AAD9IBX0-F1
#
_entry.id   AF-A0AAD9IBX0-F1
#
_cell.length_a   1.000
_cell.length_b   1.000
_cell.length_c   1.000
_cell.angle_alpha   90.00
_cell.angle_beta   90.00
_cell.angle_gamma   90.00
#
_symmetry.space_group_name_H-M   'P 1'
#
loop_
_entity.id
_entity.type
_entity.pdbx_description
1 polymer ?
#
loop_
_entity_poly.entity_id
_entity_poly.type
_entity_poly.pdbx_seq_one_letter_code
_entity_poly.pdbx_strand_id
1 'polypeptide(L)'
;MTRPNEVEWTHVGRRNGRLRHQPASHSREPPDVVVPNPEPSLTCADIRTAHGTLRREWRDSDACALLRQLLSDEADSLPAVSKAVCLGIGSFDPANGSWRARRTAHFQLEAFLSMVESLRTSGSSGPSITPIIQEPAFTPADQQFCEELGLQVAEGSGAFSAIDSETMVFGIHLYLRTWHDALGHRPAMVVGTSLETWTSVQMPPAPLETGLLEPFIYMDASAEESWIIPAGTGQYQIFGQSGDACISSGLSSRLDLRLNTSPVQLYPVRCHPTTMRSLTAAAALVLLAGLASVQGGSGKTRFAKTNGLHFEMDGVTQYYAGTNCYWCGFLTADGDVDHVMANMASAGLTLVRVWGFNDVTTKPAAGTVWYQYLSASGSQINTGADGLQRLDAVVAAAAKHGRKLIINFVNNWSDYGGMAAYAAAFGGTAAGWYTNAAAQAQYRAYIAAVVGRYKEQSAVFAWELANEPRCSGCDASVIYNWAKNTSAYVKSLDPDHLLTMGDEGFGPLDGGDGSYPYTTGAGGYVWQNNLAIETLDFGTLHLYPDTWSQPLTWGNLWISTHGAGCVNASKPCLLEEYGGGNSCPAENPWQKTALATKGIAGDMFWQYGDTLPSCNCKTAQDGNTVYVNGTNWDCMVTQHVAAIRAVAADAGGR
;
A
#
# COMPACT_ATOMS: atom_id res chain seq x y z
N MET A 1 -2.69 -8.15 -72.39
CA MET A 1 -3.40 -8.71 -71.23
C MET A 1 -3.66 -7.57 -70.24
N THR A 2 -4.95 -7.40 -69.89
CA THR A 2 -5.58 -6.80 -68.68
C THR A 2 -4.79 -5.87 -67.72
N ARG A 3 -5.41 -4.71 -67.43
CA ARG A 3 -5.08 -3.55 -66.51
C ARG A 3 -5.22 -3.90 -65.00
N PRO A 4 -5.28 -2.97 -64.00
CA PRO A 4 -4.72 -1.61 -63.72
C PRO A 4 -4.23 -1.38 -62.24
N ASN A 5 -3.65 -0.20 -61.93
CA ASN A 5 -4.03 0.79 -60.88
C ASN A 5 -2.84 1.50 -60.17
N GLU A 6 -2.71 2.80 -60.47
CA GLU A 6 -2.07 3.82 -59.63
C GLU A 6 -3.03 4.22 -58.49
N VAL A 7 -2.48 4.52 -57.29
CA VAL A 7 -3.08 5.43 -56.32
C VAL A 7 -1.99 6.35 -55.79
N GLU A 8 -2.28 7.65 -55.91
CA GLU A 8 -1.47 8.82 -55.57
C GLU A 8 -1.08 8.92 -54.09
N TRP A 9 0.13 9.43 -53.84
CA TRP A 9 0.54 9.96 -52.55
C TRP A 9 -0.03 11.37 -52.36
N THR A 10 -0.91 11.55 -51.37
CA THR A 10 -1.38 12.89 -50.99
C THR A 10 -0.44 13.52 -49.97
N HIS A 11 0.31 14.53 -50.42
CA HIS A 11 1.11 15.43 -49.58
C HIS A 11 0.20 16.48 -48.95
N VAL A 12 0.01 16.46 -47.62
CA VAL A 12 -0.75 17.50 -46.92
C VAL A 12 0.21 18.49 -46.25
N GLY A 13 0.20 19.72 -46.75
CA GLY A 13 1.00 20.84 -46.27
C GLY A 13 0.56 21.38 -44.91
N ARG A 14 1.53 21.98 -44.19
CA ARG A 14 1.33 22.71 -42.93
C ARG A 14 0.21 23.74 -43.06
N ARG A 15 -0.88 23.58 -42.30
CA ARG A 15 -1.81 24.67 -41.98
C ARG A 15 -1.43 25.28 -40.63
N ASN A 16 -1.19 26.59 -40.66
CA ASN A 16 -1.11 27.44 -39.47
C ASN A 16 -2.42 27.35 -38.68
N GLY A 17 -2.40 26.61 -37.57
CA GLY A 17 -3.43 26.63 -36.54
C GLY A 17 -2.97 27.53 -35.40
N ARG A 18 -3.82 28.49 -35.01
CA ARG A 18 -3.61 29.47 -33.93
C ARG A 18 -2.95 28.85 -32.69
N LEU A 19 -1.89 29.50 -32.20
CA LEU A 19 -1.41 29.36 -30.83
C LEU A 19 -2.58 29.58 -29.88
N ARG A 20 -3.08 28.49 -29.28
CA ARG A 20 -3.81 28.60 -28.01
C ARG A 20 -2.75 28.95 -26.98
N HIS A 21 -2.87 30.11 -26.34
CA HIS A 21 -2.09 30.44 -25.16
C HIS A 21 -2.19 29.26 -24.18
N GLN A 22 -1.09 28.54 -23.96
CA GLN A 22 -0.91 27.76 -22.74
C GLN A 22 -0.88 28.77 -21.59
N PRO A 23 -1.76 28.66 -20.57
CA PRO A 23 -1.49 29.30 -19.31
C PRO A 23 -0.18 28.74 -18.75
N ALA A 24 0.63 29.61 -18.16
CA ALA A 24 1.87 29.23 -17.51
C ALA A 24 1.64 28.09 -16.51
N SER A 25 2.55 27.11 -16.51
CA SER A 25 2.59 26.03 -15.53
C SER A 25 2.83 26.63 -14.13
N HIS A 26 1.76 26.80 -13.37
CA HIS A 26 1.88 27.02 -11.94
C HIS A 26 2.34 25.72 -11.29
N SER A 27 3.56 25.74 -10.76
CA SER A 27 4.03 24.87 -9.68
C SER A 27 2.93 24.73 -8.62
N ARG A 28 2.60 23.51 -8.21
CA ARG A 28 1.80 23.29 -7.00
C ARG A 28 2.38 22.14 -6.20
N GLU A 29 2.98 22.52 -5.06
CA GLU A 29 2.81 21.79 -3.80
C GLU A 29 1.33 21.38 -3.62
N PRO A 30 1.00 20.33 -2.84
CA PRO A 30 -0.39 20.10 -2.45
C PRO A 30 -0.89 21.40 -1.80
N PRO A 31 -1.97 22.02 -2.30
CA PRO A 31 -2.39 23.29 -1.74
C PRO A 31 -2.90 23.03 -0.32
N ASP A 32 -2.57 23.94 0.61
CA ASP A 32 -3.21 24.05 1.93
C ASP A 32 -4.74 24.28 1.83
N VAL A 33 -5.30 24.37 0.62
CA VAL A 33 -6.71 24.62 0.31
C VAL A 33 -7.15 23.76 -0.86
N VAL A 34 -8.08 22.83 -0.63
CA VAL A 34 -8.82 22.14 -1.69
C VAL A 34 -9.66 23.21 -2.42
N VAL A 35 -9.44 23.37 -3.73
CA VAL A 35 -10.14 24.36 -4.55
C VAL A 35 -10.99 23.69 -5.63
N PRO A 36 -12.11 24.31 -6.04
CA PRO A 36 -12.92 23.80 -7.14
C PRO A 36 -12.13 23.65 -8.44
N ASN A 37 -12.64 22.79 -9.33
CA ASN A 37 -12.08 22.65 -10.68
C ASN A 37 -12.01 24.03 -11.36
N PRO A 38 -10.81 24.50 -11.75
CA PRO A 38 -10.64 25.83 -12.33
C PRO A 38 -11.25 25.95 -13.74
N GLU A 39 -11.46 24.83 -14.42
CA GLU A 39 -12.01 24.75 -15.78
C GLU A 39 -13.15 23.72 -15.79
N PRO A 40 -14.31 24.01 -15.17
CA PRO A 40 -15.43 23.08 -15.12
C PRO A 40 -15.98 22.82 -16.53
N SER A 41 -16.14 21.54 -16.84
CA SER A 41 -16.59 20.99 -18.10
C SER A 41 -18.03 20.48 -18.08
N LEU A 42 -18.59 20.22 -16.89
CA LEU A 42 -19.95 19.69 -16.72
C LEU A 42 -20.93 20.78 -16.28
N THR A 43 -22.13 20.76 -16.86
CA THR A 43 -23.26 21.56 -16.38
C THR A 43 -24.04 20.83 -15.30
N CYS A 44 -24.88 21.55 -14.52
CA CYS A 44 -25.81 20.92 -13.58
C CYS A 44 -26.70 19.86 -14.27
N ALA A 45 -27.10 20.09 -15.52
CA ALA A 45 -27.89 19.11 -16.29
C ALA A 45 -27.10 17.82 -16.61
N ASP A 46 -25.80 17.94 -16.90
CA ASP A 46 -24.92 16.79 -17.14
C ASP A 46 -24.73 15.98 -15.86
N ILE A 47 -24.48 16.67 -14.73
CA ILE A 47 -24.34 16.07 -13.40
C ILE A 47 -25.63 15.36 -13.01
N ARG A 48 -26.80 15.99 -13.20
CA ARG A 48 -28.12 15.40 -12.93
C ARG A 48 -28.36 14.14 -13.75
N THR A 49 -27.96 14.15 -15.02
CA THR A 49 -28.11 13.00 -15.91
C THR A 49 -27.23 11.84 -15.47
N ALA A 50 -25.95 12.10 -15.17
CA ALA A 50 -25.02 11.10 -14.66
C ALA A 50 -25.50 10.52 -13.32
N HIS A 51 -25.92 11.40 -12.41
CA HIS A 51 -26.47 11.01 -11.13
C HIS A 51 -27.72 10.13 -11.27
N GLY A 52 -28.64 10.44 -12.19
CA GLY A 52 -29.83 9.62 -12.40
C GLY A 52 -29.51 8.15 -12.74
N THR A 53 -28.44 7.91 -13.51
CA THR A 53 -27.95 6.55 -13.80
C THR A 53 -27.29 5.92 -12.59
N LEU A 54 -26.34 6.61 -11.97
CA LEU A 54 -25.57 6.11 -10.84
C LEU A 54 -26.44 5.90 -9.58
N ARG A 55 -27.51 6.68 -9.42
CA ARG A 55 -28.53 6.50 -8.39
C ARG A 55 -29.32 5.22 -8.57
N ARG A 56 -29.68 4.84 -9.80
CA ARG A 56 -30.34 3.55 -10.04
C ARG A 56 -29.39 2.41 -9.72
N GLU A 57 -28.15 2.51 -10.20
CA GLU A 57 -27.10 1.54 -9.83
C GLU A 57 -26.95 1.42 -8.31
N TRP A 58 -26.94 2.55 -7.57
CA TRP A 58 -26.90 2.52 -6.12
C TRP A 58 -28.14 1.80 -5.56
N ARG A 59 -29.34 2.26 -5.92
CA ARG A 59 -30.58 1.74 -5.33
C ARG A 59 -30.85 0.27 -5.62
N ASP A 60 -30.36 -0.24 -6.74
CA ASP A 60 -30.57 -1.62 -7.18
C ASP A 60 -29.54 -2.60 -6.63
N SER A 61 -28.53 -2.13 -5.89
CA SER A 61 -27.43 -2.98 -5.46
C SER A 61 -27.45 -3.31 -3.96
N ASP A 62 -26.76 -4.39 -3.62
CA ASP A 62 -26.97 -5.08 -2.35
C ASP A 62 -26.55 -4.27 -1.14
N ALA A 63 -25.57 -3.37 -1.25
CA ALA A 63 -25.20 -2.48 -0.15
C ALA A 63 -26.27 -1.44 0.19
N CYS A 64 -27.10 -1.02 -0.77
CA CYS A 64 -28.22 -0.12 -0.46
C CYS A 64 -29.31 -0.88 0.28
N ALA A 65 -29.61 -2.10 -0.17
CA ALA A 65 -30.55 -2.99 0.51
C ALA A 65 -30.07 -3.28 1.94
N LEU A 66 -28.79 -3.59 2.09
CA LEU A 66 -28.19 -3.98 3.36
C LEU A 66 -28.02 -2.78 4.32
N LEU A 67 -27.64 -1.61 3.82
CA LEU A 67 -27.63 -0.36 4.59
C LEU A 67 -29.02 -0.04 5.14
N ARG A 68 -30.06 -0.17 4.30
CA ARG A 68 -31.44 0.06 4.73
C ARG A 68 -31.89 -0.97 5.76
N GLN A 69 -31.50 -2.23 5.57
CA GLN A 69 -31.79 -3.29 6.51
C GLN A 69 -31.16 -3.00 7.88
N LEU A 70 -29.88 -2.62 7.95
CA LEU A 70 -29.23 -2.25 9.21
C LEU A 70 -29.94 -1.12 9.95
N LEU A 71 -30.25 -0.04 9.24
CA LEU A 71 -30.94 1.11 9.83
C LEU A 71 -32.35 0.73 10.31
N SER A 72 -32.98 -0.24 9.64
CA SER A 72 -34.27 -0.79 10.06
C SER A 72 -34.14 -1.70 11.28
N ASP A 73 -33.16 -2.60 11.29
CA ASP A 73 -32.95 -3.58 12.36
C ASP A 73 -32.62 -2.88 13.69
N GLU A 74 -31.93 -1.74 13.62
CA GLU A 74 -31.54 -0.94 14.78
C GLU A 74 -32.42 0.30 15.02
N ALA A 75 -33.55 0.43 14.32
CA ALA A 75 -34.36 1.67 14.32
C ALA A 75 -34.75 2.17 15.73
N ASP A 76 -35.01 1.25 16.66
CA ASP A 76 -35.42 1.55 18.03
C ASP A 76 -34.25 2.01 18.93
N SER A 77 -33.01 1.72 18.51
CA SER A 77 -31.79 2.02 19.25
C SER A 77 -31.03 3.23 18.68
N LEU A 78 -31.39 3.68 17.47
CA LEU A 78 -30.76 4.84 16.83
C LEU A 78 -31.15 6.15 17.54
N PRO A 79 -30.19 7.07 17.77
CA PRO A 79 -30.49 8.38 18.34
C PRO A 79 -31.37 9.19 17.38
N ALA A 80 -32.28 9.97 17.95
CA ALA A 80 -33.08 10.92 17.19
C ALA A 80 -32.19 11.99 16.56
N VAL A 81 -32.34 12.24 15.26
CA VAL A 81 -31.62 13.31 14.55
C VAL A 81 -32.58 14.26 13.85
N SER A 82 -32.32 15.56 13.96
CA SER A 82 -33.05 16.63 13.26
C SER A 82 -32.26 17.18 12.06
N LYS A 83 -30.95 16.89 12.00
CA LYS A 83 -30.04 17.32 10.93
C LYS A 83 -29.13 16.20 10.46
N ALA A 84 -28.72 16.27 9.20
CA ALA A 84 -27.76 15.37 8.60
C ALA A 84 -26.71 16.17 7.83
N VAL A 85 -25.44 16.06 8.19
CA VAL A 85 -24.33 16.82 7.60
C VAL A 85 -23.43 15.87 6.83
N CYS A 86 -23.25 16.11 5.54
CA CYS A 86 -22.38 15.36 4.64
C CYS A 86 -21.13 16.18 4.30
N LEU A 87 -19.95 15.64 4.58
CA LEU A 87 -18.68 16.33 4.42
C LEU A 87 -17.78 15.57 3.43
N GLY A 88 -17.17 16.30 2.50
CA GLY A 88 -15.96 15.83 1.79
C GLY A 88 -16.18 14.69 0.79
N ILE A 89 -17.28 14.69 0.03
CA ILE A 89 -17.59 13.62 -0.94
C ILE A 89 -16.82 13.73 -2.27
N GLY A 90 -16.11 14.84 -2.51
CA GLY A 90 -15.47 15.19 -3.77
C GLY A 90 -16.42 15.83 -4.80
N SER A 91 -15.86 16.45 -5.83
CA SER A 91 -16.62 17.11 -6.91
C SER A 91 -17.17 16.12 -7.95
N PHE A 92 -18.34 16.42 -8.52
CA PHE A 92 -18.87 15.69 -9.67
C PHE A 92 -18.18 16.08 -10.99
N ASP A 93 -17.36 17.12 -10.97
CA ASP A 93 -16.51 17.55 -12.07
C ASP A 93 -15.07 17.85 -11.62
N PRO A 94 -14.32 16.82 -11.19
CA PRO A 94 -12.97 16.99 -10.67
C PRO A 94 -12.02 17.54 -11.73
N ALA A 95 -11.05 18.36 -11.30
CA ALA A 95 -10.10 19.05 -12.16
C ALA A 95 -9.25 18.13 -13.07
N ASN A 96 -9.06 16.87 -12.66
CA ASN A 96 -8.33 15.87 -13.43
C ASN A 96 -9.23 15.05 -14.40
N GLY A 97 -10.53 15.35 -14.47
CA GLY A 97 -11.49 14.63 -15.30
C GLY A 97 -11.72 13.18 -14.90
N SER A 98 -11.30 12.76 -13.70
CA SER A 98 -11.35 11.36 -13.26
C SER A 98 -12.78 10.83 -13.17
N TRP A 99 -13.11 9.88 -14.06
CA TRP A 99 -14.39 9.15 -14.02
C TRP A 99 -14.64 8.45 -12.67
N ARG A 100 -13.59 7.88 -12.07
CA ARG A 100 -13.69 7.20 -10.77
C ARG A 100 -14.04 8.17 -9.65
N ALA A 101 -13.41 9.35 -9.62
CA ALA A 101 -13.72 10.38 -8.62
C ALA A 101 -15.17 10.90 -8.78
N ARG A 102 -15.61 11.15 -10.02
CA ARG A 102 -17.00 11.52 -10.33
C ARG A 102 -18.00 10.47 -9.84
N ARG A 103 -17.76 9.20 -10.17
CA ARG A 103 -18.61 8.07 -9.74
C ARG A 103 -18.66 7.96 -8.22
N THR A 104 -17.52 8.11 -7.56
CA THR A 104 -17.39 8.04 -6.10
C THR A 104 -18.22 9.15 -5.42
N ALA A 105 -18.12 10.39 -5.90
CA ALA A 105 -18.91 11.50 -5.37
C ALA A 105 -20.42 11.24 -5.45
N HIS A 106 -20.92 10.74 -6.60
CA HIS A 106 -22.33 10.40 -6.76
C HIS A 106 -22.79 9.26 -5.84
N PHE A 107 -21.94 8.25 -5.65
CA PHE A 107 -22.25 7.11 -4.80
C PHE A 107 -22.25 7.48 -3.31
N GLN A 108 -21.27 8.26 -2.86
CA GLN A 108 -21.26 8.76 -1.48
C GLN A 108 -22.46 9.66 -1.19
N LEU A 109 -22.86 10.51 -2.16
CA LEU A 109 -24.07 11.31 -2.05
C LEU A 109 -25.33 10.44 -1.90
N GLU A 110 -25.48 9.39 -2.71
CA GLU A 110 -26.66 8.50 -2.61
C GLU A 110 -26.66 7.63 -1.36
N ALA A 111 -25.49 7.23 -0.86
CA ALA A 111 -25.39 6.56 0.43
C ALA A 111 -25.93 7.45 1.55
N PHE A 112 -25.45 8.69 1.60
CA PHE A 112 -25.93 9.70 2.55
C PHE A 112 -27.44 9.94 2.43
N LEU A 113 -27.94 10.15 1.21
CA LEU A 113 -29.37 10.37 0.97
C LEU A 113 -30.24 9.16 1.35
N SER A 114 -29.74 7.94 1.13
CA SER A 114 -30.44 6.70 1.51
C SER A 114 -30.51 6.54 3.04
N MET A 115 -29.47 6.96 3.77
CA MET A 115 -29.51 7.02 5.23
C MET A 115 -30.53 8.04 5.72
N VAL A 116 -30.52 9.26 5.16
CA VAL A 116 -31.50 10.31 5.49
C VAL A 116 -32.93 9.84 5.20
N GLU A 117 -33.17 9.17 4.06
CA GLU A 117 -34.47 8.60 3.70
C GLU A 117 -34.93 7.57 4.74
N SER A 118 -34.04 6.66 5.16
CA SER A 118 -34.34 5.61 6.15
C SER A 118 -34.58 6.18 7.55
N LEU A 119 -33.80 7.18 7.96
CA LEU A 119 -33.96 7.84 9.26
C LEU A 119 -35.25 8.65 9.33
N ARG A 120 -35.68 9.29 8.22
CA ARG A 120 -36.98 9.98 8.14
C ARG A 120 -38.17 9.03 8.29
N THR A 121 -38.02 7.77 7.90
CA THR A 121 -39.06 6.74 8.05
C THR A 121 -38.97 5.98 9.37
N SER A 122 -37.88 6.13 10.13
CA SER A 122 -37.74 5.60 11.50
C SER A 122 -38.58 6.39 12.51
N GLY A 123 -39.13 5.71 13.52
CA GLY A 123 -40.00 6.32 14.53
C GLY A 123 -39.31 7.36 15.44
N SER A 124 -37.97 7.32 15.51
CA SER A 124 -37.14 8.05 16.48
C SER A 124 -36.77 9.47 16.02
N SER A 125 -36.56 9.69 14.71
CA SER A 125 -36.09 10.98 14.15
C SER A 125 -37.20 11.81 13.48
N GLY A 126 -38.26 11.15 12.99
CA GLY A 126 -39.38 11.80 12.30
C GLY A 126 -39.03 12.36 10.90
N PRO A 127 -40.02 12.87 10.15
CA PRO A 127 -39.87 13.18 8.72
C PRO A 127 -39.01 14.43 8.41
N SER A 128 -38.62 15.21 9.43
CA SER A 128 -38.08 16.56 9.28
C SER A 128 -36.56 16.65 9.45
N ILE A 129 -35.81 15.71 8.88
CA ILE A 129 -34.33 15.79 8.86
C ILE A 129 -33.89 16.83 7.82
N THR A 130 -33.07 17.81 8.21
CA THR A 130 -32.49 18.80 7.28
C THR A 130 -31.13 18.32 6.77
N PRO A 131 -30.97 18.02 5.47
CA PRO A 131 -29.71 17.52 4.93
C PRO A 131 -28.83 18.69 4.43
N ILE A 132 -27.60 18.73 4.92
CA ILE A 132 -26.61 19.77 4.68
C ILE A 132 -25.38 19.12 4.05
N ILE A 133 -24.78 19.75 3.04
CA ILE A 133 -23.57 19.24 2.39
C ILE A 133 -22.48 20.32 2.30
N GLN A 134 -21.23 19.92 2.52
CA GLN A 134 -20.08 20.79 2.32
C GLN A 134 -18.92 20.05 1.66
N GLU A 135 -18.46 20.60 0.54
CA GLU A 135 -17.31 20.11 -0.21
C GLU A 135 -16.54 21.31 -0.81
N PRO A 136 -15.32 21.59 -0.33
CA PRO A 136 -14.49 22.68 -0.86
C PRO A 136 -14.17 22.58 -2.35
N ALA A 137 -14.20 21.38 -2.94
CA ALA A 137 -13.98 21.15 -4.36
C ALA A 137 -15.20 21.42 -5.26
N PHE A 138 -16.37 21.75 -4.69
CA PHE A 138 -17.58 21.94 -5.50
C PHE A 138 -17.47 23.13 -6.46
N THR A 139 -17.75 22.85 -7.72
CA THR A 139 -18.01 23.86 -8.74
C THR A 139 -19.41 24.47 -8.55
N PRO A 140 -19.72 25.64 -9.14
CA PRO A 140 -21.07 26.20 -9.09
C PRO A 140 -22.15 25.24 -9.62
N ALA A 141 -21.80 24.39 -10.61
CA ALA A 141 -22.71 23.37 -11.14
C ALA A 141 -22.96 22.23 -10.13
N ASP A 142 -21.96 21.84 -9.35
CA ASP A 142 -22.09 20.86 -8.26
C ASP A 142 -23.02 21.38 -7.16
N GLN A 143 -22.82 22.64 -6.75
CA GLN A 143 -23.63 23.31 -5.73
C GLN A 143 -25.09 23.40 -6.18
N GLN A 144 -25.33 23.92 -7.38
CA GLN A 144 -26.67 24.02 -7.97
C GLN A 144 -27.36 22.65 -8.03
N PHE A 145 -26.62 21.61 -8.44
CA PHE A 145 -27.16 20.25 -8.50
C PHE A 145 -27.57 19.74 -7.10
N CYS A 146 -26.76 19.98 -6.06
CA CYS A 146 -27.09 19.60 -4.69
C CYS A 146 -28.32 20.36 -4.18
N GLU A 147 -28.44 21.66 -4.47
CA GLU A 147 -29.62 22.46 -4.11
C GLU A 147 -30.90 21.95 -4.79
N GLU A 148 -30.82 21.52 -6.04
CA GLU A 148 -31.94 20.89 -6.76
C GLU A 148 -32.39 19.56 -6.15
N LEU A 149 -31.49 18.84 -5.46
CA LEU A 149 -31.83 17.66 -4.66
C LEU A 149 -32.43 18.00 -3.29
N GLY A 150 -32.54 19.29 -2.95
CA GLY A 150 -33.06 19.77 -1.67
C GLY A 150 -32.03 19.74 -0.54
N LEU A 151 -30.74 19.74 -0.86
CA LEU A 151 -29.65 19.85 0.10
C LEU A 151 -29.34 21.32 0.38
N GLN A 152 -29.05 21.65 1.63
CA GLN A 152 -28.45 22.93 1.96
C GLN A 152 -26.95 22.85 1.73
N VAL A 153 -26.44 23.58 0.74
CA VAL A 153 -24.98 23.68 0.48
C VAL A 153 -24.38 24.72 1.43
N ALA A 154 -23.43 24.30 2.26
CA ALA A 154 -22.76 25.18 3.20
C ALA A 154 -21.42 25.70 2.66
N GLU A 155 -21.13 26.98 2.90
CA GLU A 155 -19.85 27.61 2.55
C GLU A 155 -18.94 27.76 3.80
N GLY A 156 -17.63 27.74 3.59
CA GLY A 156 -16.64 27.99 4.66
C GLY A 156 -16.66 26.94 5.77
N SER A 157 -16.88 27.36 7.03
CA SER A 157 -17.09 26.45 8.17
C SER A 157 -18.58 26.22 8.47
N GLY A 158 -19.47 26.57 7.54
CA GLY A 158 -20.92 26.60 7.75
C GLY A 158 -21.53 25.25 8.13
N ALA A 159 -21.06 24.14 7.56
CA ALA A 159 -21.56 22.82 7.91
C ALA A 159 -21.14 22.41 9.34
N PHE A 160 -19.94 22.76 9.79
CA PHE A 160 -19.48 22.45 11.16
C PHE A 160 -20.31 23.17 12.21
N SER A 161 -20.72 24.42 11.92
CA SER A 161 -21.59 25.19 12.81
C SER A 161 -23.00 24.60 12.94
N ALA A 162 -23.39 23.72 12.03
CA ALA A 162 -24.67 23.01 12.08
C ALA A 162 -24.60 21.68 12.85
N ILE A 163 -23.41 21.22 13.24
CA ILE A 163 -23.23 19.96 13.99
C ILE A 163 -23.53 20.20 15.47
N ASP A 164 -24.37 19.35 16.04
CA ASP A 164 -24.71 19.28 17.46
C ASP A 164 -25.23 17.88 17.83
N SER A 165 -25.70 17.72 19.08
CA SER A 165 -26.23 16.47 19.62
C SER A 165 -27.52 15.94 18.96
N GLU A 166 -28.04 16.61 17.92
CA GLU A 166 -29.17 16.13 17.10
C GLU A 166 -28.75 15.88 15.64
N THR A 167 -27.43 15.84 15.37
CA THR A 167 -26.89 15.76 14.02
C THR A 167 -26.28 14.39 13.72
N MET A 168 -26.65 13.82 12.56
CA MET A 168 -25.89 12.75 11.90
C MET A 168 -24.78 13.37 11.04
N VAL A 169 -23.53 12.99 11.26
CA VAL A 169 -22.38 13.40 10.43
C VAL A 169 -21.95 12.25 9.54
N PHE A 170 -21.82 12.49 8.24
CA PHE A 170 -21.34 11.54 7.25
C PHE A 170 -20.05 12.05 6.59
N GLY A 171 -18.99 11.24 6.60
CA GLY A 171 -17.74 11.52 5.89
C GLY A 171 -16.85 10.27 5.79
N ILE A 172 -16.45 9.88 4.58
CA ILE A 172 -15.77 8.59 4.37
C ILE A 172 -14.23 8.74 4.28
N HIS A 173 -13.70 9.94 4.04
CA HIS A 173 -12.25 10.20 3.94
C HIS A 173 -11.84 11.60 4.41
N LEU A 174 -12.44 12.09 5.50
CA LEU A 174 -12.06 13.40 6.03
C LEU A 174 -10.64 13.37 6.62
N TYR A 175 -9.90 14.47 6.43
CA TYR A 175 -8.63 14.66 7.11
C TYR A 175 -8.80 14.65 8.63
N LEU A 176 -7.78 14.21 9.36
CA LEU A 176 -7.81 14.07 10.82
C LEU A 176 -8.29 15.34 11.54
N ARG A 177 -7.83 16.51 11.08
CA ARG A 177 -8.23 17.82 11.64
C ARG A 177 -9.72 18.12 11.41
N THR A 178 -10.23 17.79 10.23
CA THR A 178 -11.64 17.96 9.87
C THR A 178 -12.54 17.06 10.72
N TRP A 179 -12.09 15.84 11.03
CA TRP A 179 -12.76 14.96 11.97
C TRP A 179 -12.75 15.49 13.40
N HIS A 180 -11.59 15.95 13.87
CA HIS A 180 -11.45 16.57 15.19
C HIS A 180 -12.44 17.72 15.36
N ASP A 181 -12.55 18.60 14.36
CA ASP A 181 -13.45 19.74 14.41
C ASP A 181 -14.92 19.30 14.40
N ALA A 182 -15.31 18.33 13.57
CA ALA A 182 -16.67 17.78 13.56
C ALA A 182 -17.06 17.09 14.88
N LEU A 183 -16.15 16.29 15.45
CA LEU A 183 -16.40 15.55 16.70
C LEU A 183 -16.41 16.47 17.92
N GLY A 184 -15.67 17.58 17.89
CA GLY A 184 -15.71 18.62 18.93
C GLY A 184 -17.11 19.20 19.17
N HIS A 185 -18.00 19.10 18.18
CA HIS A 185 -19.39 19.53 18.26
C HIS A 185 -20.36 18.47 18.79
N ARG A 186 -19.87 17.28 19.15
CA ARG A 186 -20.64 16.18 19.79
C ARG A 186 -21.89 15.77 19.00
N PRO A 187 -21.74 15.27 17.76
CA PRO A 187 -22.86 14.74 16.97
C PRO A 187 -23.62 13.62 17.68
N ALA A 188 -24.91 13.48 17.33
CA ALA A 188 -25.74 12.37 17.80
C ALA A 188 -25.29 11.05 17.17
N MET A 189 -24.94 11.11 15.89
CA MET A 189 -24.54 9.96 15.08
C MET A 189 -23.37 10.31 14.15
N VAL A 190 -22.42 9.40 13.97
CA VAL A 190 -21.29 9.58 13.03
C VAL A 190 -21.17 8.37 12.14
N VAL A 191 -20.99 8.60 10.83
CA VAL A 191 -20.76 7.59 9.80
C VAL A 191 -19.47 7.93 9.09
N GLY A 192 -18.44 7.12 9.30
CA GLY A 192 -17.11 7.40 8.76
C GLY A 192 -16.05 6.40 9.21
N THR A 193 -14.78 6.71 8.93
CA THR A 193 -13.63 5.86 9.27
C THR A 193 -13.59 5.56 10.77
N SER A 194 -13.24 4.34 11.16
CA SER A 194 -13.33 3.85 12.54
C SER A 194 -12.49 4.65 13.51
N LEU A 195 -13.03 4.83 14.71
CA LEU A 195 -12.39 5.51 15.83
C LEU A 195 -11.03 4.88 16.18
N GLU A 196 -10.89 3.56 16.00
CA GLU A 196 -9.65 2.80 16.24
C GLU A 196 -8.49 3.27 15.34
N THR A 197 -8.76 3.51 14.05
CA THR A 197 -7.81 4.08 13.06
C THR A 197 -7.28 5.45 13.49
N TRP A 198 -8.07 6.22 14.24
CA TRP A 198 -7.71 7.56 14.69
C TRP A 198 -6.99 7.57 16.03
N THR A 199 -7.34 6.67 16.95
CA THR A 199 -6.63 6.50 18.23
C THR A 199 -5.19 6.01 18.07
N SER A 200 -4.85 5.40 16.93
CA SER A 200 -3.48 5.00 16.59
C SER A 200 -2.58 6.14 16.09
N VAL A 201 -3.12 7.34 15.82
CA VAL A 201 -2.35 8.51 15.36
C VAL A 201 -2.17 9.49 16.53
N GLN A 202 -0.98 9.53 17.14
CA GLN A 202 -0.68 10.43 18.26
C GLN A 202 -0.69 11.91 17.82
N MET A 203 -1.56 12.73 18.42
CA MET A 203 -1.50 14.22 18.38
C MET A 203 -1.24 14.80 19.78
N PRO A 204 -0.49 15.91 19.93
CA PRO A 204 -0.41 16.69 21.17
C PRO A 204 -1.36 17.91 21.18
N PRO A 205 -1.68 18.51 22.34
CA PRO A 205 -2.31 17.93 23.51
C PRO A 205 -3.73 18.52 23.68
N ALA A 206 -4.74 17.75 23.29
CA ALA A 206 -6.04 17.80 23.94
C ALA A 206 -6.57 16.35 23.92
N PRO A 207 -6.89 15.75 25.08
CA PRO A 207 -7.47 14.43 25.06
C PRO A 207 -8.83 14.54 24.35
N LEU A 208 -8.98 13.85 23.22
CA LEU A 208 -10.30 13.40 22.79
C LEU A 208 -10.86 12.64 24.00
N GLU A 209 -11.88 13.18 24.67
CA GLU A 209 -12.65 12.42 25.66
C GLU A 209 -13.41 11.32 24.89
N THR A 210 -12.71 10.25 24.56
CA THR A 210 -13.20 9.09 23.80
C THR A 210 -14.26 8.28 24.54
N GLY A 211 -14.61 8.66 25.78
CA GLY A 211 -15.59 7.96 26.62
C GLY A 211 -17.07 8.25 26.33
N LEU A 212 -17.41 8.87 25.19
CA LEU A 212 -18.78 9.31 24.87
C LEU A 212 -19.41 8.66 23.62
N LEU A 213 -18.66 7.88 22.85
CA LEU A 213 -19.14 7.26 21.61
C LEU A 213 -18.73 5.80 21.58
N GLU A 214 -19.71 4.90 21.66
CA GLU A 214 -19.51 3.46 21.51
C GLU A 214 -19.88 3.03 20.07
N PRO A 215 -19.14 2.08 19.48
CA PRO A 215 -19.45 1.56 18.15
C PRO A 215 -20.79 0.82 18.19
N PHE A 216 -21.71 1.25 17.33
CA PHE A 216 -23.07 0.74 17.29
C PHE A 216 -23.26 -0.24 16.11
N ILE A 217 -22.65 0.03 14.95
CA ILE A 217 -22.71 -0.85 13.76
C ILE A 217 -21.35 -0.84 13.04
N TYR A 218 -20.92 -2.01 12.53
CA TYR A 218 -19.73 -2.19 11.70
C TYR A 218 -20.09 -2.32 10.22
N MET A 219 -19.55 -1.46 9.36
CA MET A 219 -19.63 -1.58 7.90
C MET A 219 -18.27 -2.02 7.34
N ASP A 220 -18.23 -3.20 6.72
CA ASP A 220 -17.07 -3.72 5.97
C ASP A 220 -17.30 -3.51 4.47
N ALA A 221 -16.38 -2.80 3.81
CA ALA A 221 -16.43 -2.52 2.37
C ALA A 221 -15.39 -3.34 1.58
N SER A 222 -14.96 -4.50 2.11
CA SER A 222 -13.95 -5.35 1.47
C SER A 222 -14.52 -6.63 0.84
N ALA A 223 -15.26 -6.50 -0.26
CA ALA A 223 -15.45 -7.56 -1.26
C ALA A 223 -15.94 -6.99 -2.61
N GLU A 224 -15.46 -7.56 -3.71
CA GLU A 224 -15.47 -7.01 -5.07
C GLU A 224 -16.85 -6.81 -5.75
N GLU A 225 -16.85 -5.78 -6.60
CA GLU A 225 -17.77 -5.41 -7.70
C GLU A 225 -19.26 -5.15 -7.41
N SER A 226 -19.67 -3.93 -7.83
CA SER A 226 -20.83 -3.13 -7.39
C SER A 226 -20.61 -2.54 -5.99
N TRP A 227 -20.57 -1.19 -5.91
CA TRP A 227 -20.10 -0.33 -4.80
C TRP A 227 -18.59 -0.04 -4.75
N ILE A 228 -18.10 0.81 -5.65
CA ILE A 228 -16.73 1.34 -5.56
C ILE A 228 -16.67 2.47 -4.52
N ILE A 229 -16.06 2.21 -3.36
CA ILE A 229 -15.33 3.19 -2.54
C ILE A 229 -13.84 2.82 -2.66
N PRO A 230 -12.93 3.72 -3.09
CA PRO A 230 -11.52 3.40 -3.25
C PRO A 230 -10.86 3.03 -1.91
N ALA A 231 -9.90 2.10 -1.96
CA ALA A 231 -9.17 1.57 -0.81
C ALA A 231 -8.49 2.66 0.04
N GLY A 232 -9.14 3.03 1.14
CA GLY A 232 -8.50 3.40 2.39
C GLY A 232 -8.93 2.37 3.43
N THR A 233 -7.98 1.73 4.09
CA THR A 233 -8.21 0.65 5.07
C THR A 233 -8.77 1.17 6.39
N GLY A 234 -10.00 1.67 6.36
CA GLY A 234 -10.80 1.94 7.56
C GLY A 234 -11.90 0.90 7.69
N GLN A 235 -12.12 0.36 8.89
CA GLN A 235 -13.47 -0.09 9.23
C GLN A 235 -14.35 1.17 9.21
N TYR A 236 -15.54 1.14 8.62
CA TYR A 236 -16.46 2.27 8.69
C TYR A 236 -17.51 1.96 9.75
N GLN A 237 -17.71 2.85 10.72
CA GLN A 237 -18.53 2.56 11.89
C GLN A 237 -19.61 3.64 12.08
N ILE A 238 -20.79 3.20 12.54
CA ILE A 238 -21.84 4.09 13.02
C ILE A 238 -21.67 4.23 14.53
N PHE A 239 -21.48 5.45 15.03
CA PHE A 239 -21.37 5.76 16.46
C PHE A 239 -22.62 6.50 16.94
N GLY A 240 -23.05 6.30 18.19
CA GLY A 240 -24.16 7.04 18.82
C GLY A 240 -23.88 7.41 20.29
N GLN A 241 -24.50 8.48 20.80
CA GLN A 241 -24.43 8.82 22.23
C GLN A 241 -25.38 7.94 23.06
N SER A 242 -24.86 7.26 24.09
CA SER A 242 -25.69 6.50 25.03
C SER A 242 -26.35 7.42 26.06
N GLY A 243 -27.68 7.48 26.09
CA GLY A 243 -28.42 7.96 27.25
C GLY A 243 -28.37 6.92 28.36
N ASP A 244 -27.78 7.28 29.49
CA ASP A 244 -27.82 6.63 30.81
C ASP A 244 -28.54 5.27 30.91
N ALA A 245 -27.83 4.16 30.63
CA ALA A 245 -28.03 2.87 31.29
C ALA A 245 -26.96 1.85 30.86
N CYS A 246 -26.23 1.30 31.83
CA CYS A 246 -25.47 0.06 31.65
C CYS A 246 -26.38 -1.06 31.13
N ILE A 247 -26.06 -1.63 29.96
CA ILE A 247 -26.38 -3.02 29.62
C ILE A 247 -25.13 -3.68 29.05
N SER A 248 -24.72 -4.75 29.73
CA SER A 248 -23.70 -5.69 29.32
C SER A 248 -24.15 -6.56 28.13
N SER A 249 -23.15 -7.05 27.41
CA SER A 249 -23.13 -8.27 26.58
C SER A 249 -23.81 -8.22 25.20
N GLY A 250 -22.93 -8.24 24.19
CA GLY A 250 -22.88 -9.32 23.22
C GLY A 250 -23.95 -9.32 22.15
N LEU A 251 -23.68 -8.61 21.05
CA LEU A 251 -24.14 -8.93 19.68
C LEU A 251 -23.27 -8.09 18.73
N SER A 252 -22.32 -8.70 18.02
CA SER A 252 -21.70 -8.05 16.86
C SER A 252 -22.56 -8.37 15.65
N SER A 253 -23.46 -7.47 15.25
CA SER A 253 -24.05 -7.50 13.92
C SER A 253 -22.98 -7.01 12.94
N ARG A 254 -22.35 -7.95 12.22
CA ARG A 254 -21.39 -7.66 11.14
C ARG A 254 -22.15 -7.40 9.85
N LEU A 255 -21.79 -6.35 9.14
CA LEU A 255 -22.17 -6.16 7.74
C LEU A 255 -21.14 -6.82 6.82
N ASP A 256 -21.48 -7.96 6.20
CA ASP A 256 -20.67 -8.66 5.20
C ASP A 256 -21.43 -8.59 3.86
N LEU A 257 -20.92 -7.80 2.91
CA LEU A 257 -21.54 -7.56 1.61
C LEU A 257 -21.12 -8.64 0.61
N ARG A 258 -22.00 -9.63 0.34
CA ARG A 258 -21.79 -10.63 -0.73
C ARG A 258 -23.08 -10.99 -1.45
N LEU A 259 -23.11 -10.95 -2.80
CA LEU A 259 -24.04 -11.73 -3.66
C LEU A 259 -23.51 -11.80 -5.12
N ASN A 260 -23.67 -12.85 -5.96
CA ASN A 260 -23.89 -14.30 -5.85
C ASN A 260 -23.81 -14.97 -7.26
N THR A 261 -23.43 -16.26 -7.38
CA THR A 261 -24.28 -17.33 -8.01
C THR A 261 -23.81 -18.79 -7.73
N SER A 262 -24.61 -19.48 -6.86
CA SER A 262 -25.15 -20.87 -6.94
C SER A 262 -24.28 -22.14 -6.70
N PRO A 263 -24.89 -23.28 -6.29
CA PRO A 263 -25.46 -23.58 -4.97
C PRO A 263 -24.68 -24.72 -4.27
N VAL A 264 -24.41 -24.60 -2.95
CA VAL A 264 -23.92 -25.74 -2.16
C VAL A 264 -24.98 -26.17 -1.16
N GLN A 265 -25.44 -27.41 -1.31
CA GLN A 265 -26.36 -28.10 -0.40
C GLN A 265 -25.77 -28.18 1.02
N LEU A 266 -26.56 -27.77 2.01
CA LEU A 266 -26.24 -27.95 3.43
C LEU A 266 -26.74 -29.34 3.89
N TYR A 267 -25.84 -30.17 4.43
CA TYR A 267 -26.21 -31.30 5.28
C TYR A 267 -26.15 -30.86 6.75
N PRO A 268 -27.13 -31.24 7.61
CA PRO A 268 -27.15 -30.81 8.99
C PRO A 268 -26.24 -31.69 9.85
N VAL A 269 -25.25 -31.09 10.52
CA VAL A 269 -24.54 -31.75 11.63
C VAL A 269 -25.07 -31.18 12.94
N ARG A 270 -25.83 -32.01 13.66
CA ARG A 270 -26.19 -31.79 15.06
C ARG A 270 -25.02 -32.19 15.95
N CYS A 271 -24.80 -31.42 17.00
CA CYS A 271 -23.74 -31.67 17.98
C CYS A 271 -24.33 -32.21 19.30
N HIS A 272 -23.53 -33.07 19.95
CA HIS A 272 -23.49 -33.55 21.36
C HIS A 272 -24.17 -34.88 21.73
N PRO A 273 -23.69 -35.63 22.77
CA PRO A 273 -22.41 -35.56 23.52
C PRO A 273 -21.73 -36.93 23.83
N THR A 274 -20.49 -36.85 24.36
CA THR A 274 -19.72 -37.78 25.23
C THR A 274 -19.84 -39.31 25.07
N THR A 275 -18.68 -39.96 24.85
CA THR A 275 -18.15 -40.95 25.82
C THR A 275 -16.69 -41.34 25.51
N MET A 276 -15.89 -41.45 26.58
CA MET A 276 -14.57 -42.07 26.59
C MET A 276 -14.59 -43.48 26.01
N ARG A 277 -13.57 -43.83 25.22
CA ARG A 277 -12.88 -45.12 25.35
C ARG A 277 -11.54 -45.12 24.63
N SER A 278 -10.52 -45.48 25.41
CA SER A 278 -9.16 -45.80 25.03
C SER A 278 -9.12 -46.88 23.95
N LEU A 279 -8.20 -46.76 22.99
CA LEU A 279 -7.57 -47.91 22.32
C LEU A 279 -6.15 -47.54 21.91
N THR A 280 -5.30 -48.53 22.07
CA THR A 280 -3.85 -48.56 22.12
C THR A 280 -3.18 -48.65 20.74
N ALA A 281 -1.99 -48.04 20.65
CA ALA A 281 -0.73 -48.54 20.09
C ALA A 281 -0.54 -48.83 18.58
N ALA A 282 0.68 -48.47 18.15
CA ALA A 282 1.44 -48.85 16.94
C ALA A 282 1.01 -48.17 15.62
N ALA A 283 1.90 -47.58 14.82
CA ALA A 283 3.28 -47.97 14.55
C ALA A 283 4.20 -46.75 14.28
N ALA A 284 5.43 -46.86 14.79
CA ALA A 284 6.61 -46.10 14.37
C ALA A 284 7.49 -47.00 13.46
N LEU A 285 8.53 -46.36 12.86
CA LEU A 285 9.62 -46.90 12.01
C LEU A 285 9.24 -47.06 10.52
N VAL A 286 9.97 -46.56 9.51
CA VAL A 286 11.43 -46.38 9.26
C VAL A 286 11.56 -45.27 8.17
N LEU A 287 12.46 -44.28 8.20
CA LEU A 287 13.88 -44.36 7.81
C LEU A 287 14.66 -43.13 8.31
N LEU A 288 15.68 -43.38 9.14
CA LEU A 288 16.90 -42.58 9.19
C LEU A 288 17.76 -42.91 7.96
N ALA A 289 18.10 -41.91 7.16
CA ALA A 289 19.33 -41.86 6.38
C ALA A 289 19.62 -40.40 6.01
N GLY A 290 20.75 -39.86 6.46
CA GLY A 290 21.27 -38.57 5.96
C GLY A 290 21.60 -37.50 7.00
N LEU A 291 21.99 -37.83 8.23
CA LEU A 291 22.78 -36.89 9.04
C LEU A 291 24.21 -36.85 8.49
N ALA A 292 24.42 -36.07 7.43
CA ALA A 292 25.76 -35.64 7.07
C ALA A 292 26.22 -34.62 8.11
N SER A 293 27.21 -35.01 8.90
CA SER A 293 28.00 -34.16 9.75
C SER A 293 28.49 -32.94 8.95
N VAL A 294 28.00 -31.75 9.29
CA VAL A 294 28.67 -30.49 8.91
C VAL A 294 29.95 -30.42 9.73
N GLN A 295 31.02 -31.02 9.18
CA GLN A 295 32.37 -30.74 9.63
C GLN A 295 32.64 -29.25 9.38
N GLY A 296 33.02 -28.54 10.45
CA GLY A 296 33.55 -27.19 10.38
C GLY A 296 34.82 -27.16 9.53
N GLY A 297 34.64 -26.92 8.24
CA GLY A 297 35.70 -26.42 7.38
C GLY A 297 35.73 -24.90 7.51
N SER A 298 36.92 -24.33 7.65
CA SER A 298 37.23 -22.91 7.50
C SER A 298 36.98 -22.44 6.06
N GLY A 299 35.76 -22.62 5.57
CA GLY A 299 35.34 -22.23 4.22
C GLY A 299 35.27 -20.73 4.13
N LYS A 300 35.89 -20.16 3.09
CA LYS A 300 35.67 -18.78 2.68
C LYS A 300 34.16 -18.50 2.73
N THR A 301 33.76 -17.44 3.43
CA THR A 301 32.38 -16.94 3.44
C THR A 301 31.89 -16.87 2.00
N ARG A 302 30.81 -17.59 1.69
CA ARG A 302 30.24 -17.61 0.33
C ARG A 302 29.18 -16.52 0.26
N PHE A 303 29.54 -15.38 -0.31
CA PHE A 303 28.60 -14.31 -0.62
C PHE A 303 27.57 -14.79 -1.65
N ALA A 304 26.36 -14.23 -1.57
CA ALA A 304 25.33 -14.47 -2.57
C ALA A 304 25.80 -13.94 -3.93
N LYS A 305 25.40 -14.62 -5.00
CA LYS A 305 25.72 -14.21 -6.38
C LYS A 305 24.61 -14.60 -7.34
N THR A 306 24.67 -14.09 -8.56
CA THR A 306 23.84 -14.60 -9.66
C THR A 306 24.47 -15.85 -10.28
N ASN A 307 23.65 -16.77 -10.76
CA ASN A 307 24.05 -17.92 -11.57
C ASN A 307 23.05 -18.07 -12.72
N GLY A 308 23.42 -17.52 -13.88
CA GLY A 308 22.48 -17.34 -14.99
C GLY A 308 21.31 -16.44 -14.57
N LEU A 309 20.09 -16.96 -14.70
CA LEU A 309 18.85 -16.26 -14.36
C LEU A 309 18.32 -16.63 -12.96
N HIS A 310 19.17 -17.16 -12.09
CA HIS A 310 18.83 -17.52 -10.71
C HIS A 310 19.82 -16.92 -9.71
N PHE A 311 19.46 -16.96 -8.44
CA PHE A 311 20.37 -16.63 -7.34
C PHE A 311 21.03 -17.89 -6.80
N GLU A 312 22.31 -17.78 -6.41
CA GLU A 312 23.03 -18.78 -5.65
C GLU A 312 23.33 -18.25 -4.25
N MET A 313 22.79 -18.92 -3.23
CA MET A 313 23.03 -18.62 -1.83
C MET A 313 23.53 -19.89 -1.14
N ASP A 314 24.64 -19.78 -0.43
CA ASP A 314 25.28 -20.88 0.31
C ASP A 314 25.51 -22.15 -0.55
N GLY A 315 25.76 -21.95 -1.86
CA GLY A 315 26.00 -23.01 -2.84
C GLY A 315 24.74 -23.63 -3.48
N VAL A 316 23.55 -23.10 -3.20
CA VAL A 316 22.29 -23.58 -3.78
C VAL A 316 21.76 -22.57 -4.78
N THR A 317 21.71 -22.95 -6.06
CA THR A 317 21.11 -22.16 -7.15
C THR A 317 19.65 -22.56 -7.33
N GLN A 318 18.73 -21.65 -7.01
CA GLN A 318 17.29 -21.91 -7.12
C GLN A 318 16.47 -20.60 -7.10
N TYR A 319 15.16 -20.77 -7.14
CA TYR A 319 14.19 -19.71 -6.83
C TYR A 319 14.05 -19.53 -5.31
N TYR A 320 13.97 -18.29 -4.83
CA TYR A 320 13.85 -18.00 -3.39
C TYR A 320 12.63 -17.15 -3.05
N ALA A 321 11.88 -17.56 -2.03
CA ALA A 321 10.86 -16.72 -1.40
C ALA A 321 11.48 -15.86 -0.31
N GLY A 322 10.93 -14.66 -0.15
CA GLY A 322 11.24 -13.75 0.94
C GLY A 322 10.07 -12.87 1.33
N THR A 323 10.37 -11.81 2.09
CA THR A 323 9.37 -10.84 2.55
C THR A 323 10.02 -9.49 2.85
N ASN A 324 9.20 -8.44 2.93
CA ASN A 324 9.60 -7.13 3.40
C ASN A 324 9.34 -6.99 4.91
N CYS A 325 10.33 -6.50 5.65
CA CYS A 325 10.23 -6.17 7.06
C CYS A 325 10.92 -4.81 7.31
N TYR A 326 10.33 -3.75 6.76
CA TYR A 326 10.93 -2.43 6.84
C TYR A 326 11.22 -1.98 8.28
N TRP A 327 10.32 -2.36 9.19
CA TRP A 327 10.33 -1.96 10.60
C TRP A 327 11.31 -2.75 11.46
N CYS A 328 11.88 -3.85 10.96
CA CYS A 328 12.81 -4.72 11.70
C CYS A 328 14.01 -3.92 12.27
N GLY A 329 14.55 -2.98 11.49
CA GLY A 329 15.67 -2.13 11.90
C GLY A 329 15.36 -1.12 13.01
N PHE A 330 14.08 -0.89 13.31
CA PHE A 330 13.65 0.15 14.25
C PHE A 330 13.14 -0.40 15.58
N LEU A 331 13.03 -1.74 15.69
CA LEU A 331 12.76 -2.39 16.97
C LEU A 331 13.90 -2.12 17.95
N THR A 332 13.57 -1.81 19.20
CA THR A 332 14.54 -1.48 20.25
C THR A 332 14.88 -2.65 21.16
N ALA A 333 14.13 -3.75 21.09
CA ALA A 333 14.40 -4.98 21.84
C ALA A 333 15.05 -6.04 20.92
N ASP A 334 16.28 -6.47 21.25
CA ASP A 334 17.00 -7.49 20.47
C ASP A 334 16.27 -8.84 20.45
N GLY A 335 15.54 -9.16 21.52
CA GLY A 335 14.72 -10.37 21.60
C GLY A 335 13.58 -10.39 20.58
N ASP A 336 13.01 -9.24 20.24
CA ASP A 336 11.96 -9.15 19.22
C ASP A 336 12.55 -9.31 17.81
N VAL A 337 13.74 -8.72 17.55
CA VAL A 337 14.47 -8.89 16.29
C VAL A 337 14.84 -10.37 16.08
N ASP A 338 15.35 -11.02 17.11
CA ASP A 338 15.69 -12.46 17.08
C ASP A 338 14.45 -13.33 16.83
N HIS A 339 13.34 -13.01 17.51
CA HIS A 339 12.06 -13.72 17.35
C HIS A 339 11.54 -13.64 15.92
N VAL A 340 11.47 -12.44 15.36
CA VAL A 340 10.99 -12.21 13.99
C VAL A 340 11.84 -12.95 12.97
N MET A 341 13.17 -12.87 13.08
CA MET A 341 14.07 -13.60 12.17
C MET A 341 13.95 -15.12 12.31
N ALA A 342 13.74 -15.62 13.53
CA ALA A 342 13.51 -17.05 13.78
C ALA A 342 12.19 -17.55 13.19
N ASN A 343 11.12 -16.76 13.27
CA ASN A 343 9.82 -17.09 12.68
C ASN A 343 9.90 -17.12 11.15
N MET A 344 10.53 -16.12 10.52
CA MET A 344 10.79 -16.12 9.07
C MET A 344 11.59 -17.34 8.63
N ALA A 345 12.64 -17.71 9.39
CA ALA A 345 13.43 -18.89 9.11
C ALA A 345 12.60 -20.19 9.21
N SER A 346 11.77 -20.31 10.24
CA SER A 346 10.86 -21.45 10.45
C SER A 346 9.82 -21.57 9.33
N ALA A 347 9.39 -20.44 8.76
CA ALA A 347 8.49 -20.38 7.62
C ALA A 347 9.17 -20.73 6.28
N GLY A 348 10.50 -20.76 6.23
CA GLY A 348 11.28 -20.99 5.02
C GLY A 348 11.52 -19.75 4.15
N LEU A 349 11.17 -18.55 4.64
CA LEU A 349 11.41 -17.28 3.96
C LEU A 349 12.89 -16.89 4.06
N THR A 350 13.63 -16.92 2.96
CA THR A 350 15.11 -16.80 2.96
C THR A 350 15.59 -15.37 2.79
N LEU A 351 14.97 -14.62 1.87
CA LEU A 351 15.28 -13.22 1.64
C LEU A 351 14.45 -12.34 2.57
N VAL A 352 15.07 -11.31 3.16
CA VAL A 352 14.38 -10.32 3.99
C VAL A 352 14.85 -8.93 3.59
N ARG A 353 13.93 -8.08 3.12
CA ARG A 353 14.24 -6.70 2.76
C ARG A 353 13.92 -5.79 3.93
N VAL A 354 14.90 -4.97 4.33
CA VAL A 354 14.83 -4.08 5.50
C VAL A 354 15.26 -2.67 5.11
N TRP A 355 14.73 -1.66 5.79
CA TRP A 355 15.20 -0.30 5.57
C TRP A 355 16.56 -0.07 6.22
N GLY A 356 17.54 0.23 5.37
CA GLY A 356 18.88 0.64 5.79
C GLY A 356 18.98 2.14 6.07
N PHE A 357 17.86 2.87 6.06
CA PHE A 357 17.75 4.31 6.28
C PHE A 357 16.74 4.64 7.38
N ASN A 358 16.93 5.78 8.03
CA ASN A 358 15.98 6.44 8.91
C ASN A 358 16.48 7.89 9.08
N ASP A 359 16.02 8.74 8.16
CA ASP A 359 16.51 10.10 7.96
C ASP A 359 15.62 11.13 8.69
N VAL A 360 16.26 12.06 9.39
CA VAL A 360 15.56 13.10 10.14
C VAL A 360 16.18 14.48 9.89
N THR A 361 15.35 15.52 9.85
CA THR A 361 15.80 16.94 9.82
C THR A 361 15.77 17.59 11.19
N THR A 362 15.27 16.88 12.20
CA THR A 362 15.31 17.22 13.63
C THR A 362 15.56 15.95 14.41
N LYS A 363 16.55 15.94 15.30
CA LYS A 363 16.82 14.77 16.13
C LYS A 363 15.63 14.50 17.06
N PRO A 364 15.11 13.26 17.10
CA PRO A 364 13.97 12.93 17.93
C PRO A 364 14.36 12.88 19.41
N ALA A 365 13.36 12.64 20.26
CA ALA A 365 13.58 12.43 21.69
C ALA A 365 14.50 11.23 21.95
N ALA A 366 15.19 11.24 23.10
CA ALA A 366 16.09 10.17 23.49
C ALA A 366 15.36 8.82 23.51
N GLY A 367 15.98 7.79 22.92
CA GLY A 367 15.41 6.44 22.81
C GLY A 367 14.58 6.19 21.55
N THR A 368 14.29 7.21 20.74
CA THR A 368 13.69 7.04 19.42
C THR A 368 14.78 6.76 18.38
N VAL A 369 14.59 5.74 17.55
CA VAL A 369 15.57 5.34 16.54
C VAL A 369 15.67 6.36 15.41
N TRP A 370 16.88 6.76 15.07
CA TRP A 370 17.21 7.56 13.87
C TRP A 370 18.63 7.21 13.40
N TYR A 371 18.85 7.09 12.10
CA TYR A 371 20.15 6.68 11.56
C TYR A 371 20.96 7.86 11.06
N GLN A 372 20.29 8.89 10.53
CA GLN A 372 20.97 10.04 9.98
C GLN A 372 20.17 11.32 10.21
N TYR A 373 20.86 12.34 10.70
CA TYR A 373 20.37 13.70 10.84
C TYR A 373 20.93 14.55 9.71
N LEU A 374 20.03 15.14 8.92
CA LEU A 374 20.36 15.93 7.74
C LEU A 374 20.25 17.42 8.06
N SER A 375 21.32 18.16 7.79
CA SER A 375 21.39 19.61 7.98
C SER A 375 22.41 20.26 7.04
N ALA A 376 22.07 21.45 6.54
CA ALA A 376 22.98 22.31 5.78
C ALA A 376 24.26 22.68 6.53
N SER A 377 24.19 22.76 7.87
CA SER A 377 25.30 23.21 8.73
C SER A 377 26.13 22.07 9.34
N GLY A 378 25.83 20.82 8.97
CA GLY A 378 26.53 19.64 9.44
C GLY A 378 25.59 18.49 9.71
N SER A 379 25.60 17.50 8.83
CA SER A 379 24.85 16.25 9.00
C SER A 379 25.58 15.29 9.93
N GLN A 380 24.83 14.39 10.57
CA GLN A 380 25.38 13.39 11.49
C GLN A 380 24.82 12.00 11.17
N ILE A 381 25.69 11.00 11.13
CA ILE A 381 25.31 9.60 11.08
C ILE A 381 25.35 9.03 12.50
N ASN A 382 24.23 8.49 12.98
CA ASN A 382 24.11 7.93 14.32
C ASN A 382 24.63 6.49 14.34
N THR A 383 25.79 6.28 14.97
CA THR A 383 26.38 4.94 15.18
C THR A 383 26.15 4.43 16.61
N GLY A 384 25.31 5.12 17.40
CA GLY A 384 24.96 4.78 18.77
C GLY A 384 23.86 3.72 18.89
N ALA A 385 23.43 3.47 20.12
CA ALA A 385 22.46 2.44 20.48
C ALA A 385 21.05 2.65 19.89
N ASP A 386 20.66 3.90 19.68
CA ASP A 386 19.42 4.32 19.00
C ASP A 386 19.65 4.64 17.51
N GLY A 387 20.80 4.26 16.97
CA GLY A 387 21.18 4.45 15.57
C GLY A 387 21.45 3.14 14.85
N LEU A 388 22.53 3.11 14.07
CA LEU A 388 22.92 1.95 13.27
C LEU A 388 23.19 0.67 14.08
N GLN A 389 23.35 0.73 15.41
CA GLN A 389 23.39 -0.49 16.24
C GLN A 389 22.08 -1.28 16.22
N ARG A 390 20.95 -0.65 15.91
CA ARG A 390 19.71 -1.40 15.69
C ARG A 390 19.75 -2.20 14.39
N LEU A 391 20.37 -1.67 13.34
CA LEU A 391 20.63 -2.41 12.11
C LEU A 391 21.71 -3.49 12.31
N ASP A 392 22.73 -3.25 13.16
CA ASP A 392 23.69 -4.29 13.55
C ASP A 392 22.98 -5.52 14.16
N ALA A 393 21.96 -5.30 15.01
CA ALA A 393 21.18 -6.38 15.62
C ALA A 393 20.39 -7.19 14.58
N VAL A 394 19.83 -6.52 13.56
CA VAL A 394 19.14 -7.17 12.43
C VAL A 394 20.10 -8.04 11.62
N VAL A 395 21.28 -7.52 11.27
CA VAL A 395 22.30 -8.28 10.52
C VAL A 395 22.79 -9.49 11.33
N ALA A 396 23.01 -9.32 12.63
CA ALA A 396 23.40 -10.41 13.52
C ALA A 396 22.32 -11.50 13.64
N ALA A 397 21.05 -11.11 13.80
CA ALA A 397 19.93 -12.05 13.85
C ALA A 397 19.73 -12.77 12.51
N ALA A 398 19.84 -12.06 11.39
CA ALA A 398 19.79 -12.66 10.06
C ALA A 398 20.91 -13.69 9.87
N ALA A 399 22.15 -13.37 10.26
CA ALA A 399 23.27 -14.30 10.22
C ALA A 399 23.02 -15.54 11.09
N LYS A 400 22.51 -15.36 12.32
CA LYS A 400 22.19 -16.45 13.26
C LYS A 400 21.12 -17.40 12.71
N HIS A 401 20.11 -16.88 12.01
CA HIS A 401 18.99 -17.65 11.47
C HIS A 401 19.13 -17.95 9.97
N GLY A 402 20.32 -17.74 9.40
CA GLY A 402 20.62 -18.02 8.00
C GLY A 402 19.69 -17.29 7.02
N ARG A 403 19.26 -16.07 7.34
CA ARG A 403 18.49 -15.18 6.45
C ARG A 403 19.45 -14.27 5.66
N LYS A 404 19.01 -13.78 4.51
CA LYS A 404 19.82 -12.99 3.59
C LYS A 404 19.13 -11.64 3.33
N LEU A 405 19.82 -10.54 3.62
CA LEU A 405 19.25 -9.21 3.73
C LEU A 405 19.41 -8.37 2.46
N ILE A 406 18.33 -7.75 1.99
CA ILE A 406 18.39 -6.61 1.08
C ILE A 406 18.31 -5.34 1.93
N ILE A 407 19.30 -4.46 1.77
CA ILE A 407 19.42 -3.24 2.57
C ILE A 407 19.50 -2.04 1.63
N ASN A 408 18.48 -1.19 1.67
CA ASN A 408 18.40 0.01 0.85
C ASN A 408 18.85 1.27 1.59
N PHE A 409 19.38 2.25 0.83
CA PHE A 409 20.11 3.38 1.44
C PHE A 409 19.29 4.66 1.62
N VAL A 410 18.17 4.81 0.92
CA VAL A 410 17.30 6.00 1.00
C VAL A 410 15.89 5.67 0.48
N ASN A 411 14.89 6.42 0.93
CA ASN A 411 13.52 6.33 0.42
C ASN A 411 13.26 7.39 -0.66
N ASN A 412 12.55 7.04 -1.74
CA ASN A 412 11.93 8.03 -2.61
C ASN A 412 10.81 8.80 -1.89
N TRP A 413 10.01 8.09 -1.10
CA TRP A 413 8.91 8.66 -0.31
C TRP A 413 9.40 9.37 0.94
N SER A 414 8.50 10.09 1.62
CA SER A 414 8.83 10.86 2.82
C SER A 414 8.83 10.04 4.12
N ASP A 415 8.36 8.79 4.08
CA ASP A 415 8.38 7.91 5.24
C ASP A 415 9.82 7.68 5.69
N TYR A 416 10.07 7.96 6.97
CA TYR A 416 11.41 7.95 7.57
C TYR A 416 12.40 8.87 6.83
N GLY A 417 11.88 10.01 6.35
CA GLY A 417 12.62 11.14 5.79
C GLY A 417 12.77 11.08 4.27
N GLY A 418 13.60 10.16 3.78
CA GLY A 418 13.85 9.95 2.35
C GLY A 418 14.43 11.16 1.61
N MET A 419 14.31 11.16 0.29
CA MET A 419 14.82 12.22 -0.59
C MET A 419 14.26 13.61 -0.24
N ALA A 420 13.05 13.67 0.34
CA ALA A 420 12.44 14.91 0.83
C ALA A 420 13.22 15.52 2.01
N ALA A 421 13.73 14.71 2.95
CA ALA A 421 14.56 15.19 4.06
C ALA A 421 15.90 15.76 3.57
N TYR A 422 16.49 15.15 2.54
CA TYR A 422 17.67 15.71 1.87
C TYR A 422 17.34 17.04 1.17
N ALA A 423 16.23 17.13 0.45
CA ALA A 423 15.81 18.38 -0.20
C ALA A 423 15.55 19.49 0.82
N ALA A 424 14.96 19.17 1.97
CA ALA A 424 14.76 20.11 3.07
C ALA A 424 16.10 20.61 3.67
N ALA A 425 17.09 19.73 3.80
CA ALA A 425 18.39 20.09 4.37
C ALA A 425 19.33 20.82 3.37
N PHE A 426 19.31 20.46 2.10
CA PHE A 426 20.29 20.92 1.10
C PHE A 426 19.68 21.78 -0.02
N GLY A 427 18.38 22.05 0.04
CA GLY A 427 17.62 22.80 -0.95
C GLY A 427 17.27 21.99 -2.20
N GLY A 428 16.27 22.48 -2.94
CA GLY A 428 15.78 21.86 -4.18
C GLY A 428 14.49 21.07 -3.99
N THR A 429 14.21 20.17 -4.92
CA THR A 429 13.03 19.29 -4.92
C THR A 429 13.48 17.83 -4.88
N ALA A 430 12.55 16.90 -4.60
CA ALA A 430 12.84 15.46 -4.71
C ALA A 430 13.36 15.07 -6.11
N ALA A 431 12.80 15.64 -7.19
CA ALA A 431 13.34 15.45 -8.54
C ALA A 431 14.74 16.06 -8.72
N GLY A 432 15.02 17.20 -8.09
CA GLY A 432 16.34 17.84 -8.11
C GLY A 432 17.41 17.12 -7.28
N TRP A 433 17.01 16.21 -6.39
CA TRP A 433 17.88 15.49 -5.45
C TRP A 433 19.00 14.72 -6.16
N TYR A 434 18.68 14.05 -7.26
CA TYR A 434 19.62 13.22 -8.03
C TYR A 434 20.86 14.00 -8.52
N THR A 435 20.71 15.30 -8.76
CA THR A 435 21.77 16.19 -9.25
C THR A 435 22.26 17.20 -8.21
N ASN A 436 21.67 17.24 -7.02
CA ASN A 436 22.12 18.13 -5.95
C ASN A 436 23.43 17.60 -5.36
N ALA A 437 24.53 18.32 -5.60
CA ALA A 437 25.86 17.90 -5.19
C ALA A 437 26.02 17.72 -3.67
N ALA A 438 25.41 18.58 -2.85
CA ALA A 438 25.49 18.47 -1.39
C ALA A 438 24.69 17.26 -0.88
N ALA A 439 23.48 17.05 -1.42
CA ALA A 439 22.65 15.89 -1.09
C ALA A 439 23.34 14.57 -1.49
N GLN A 440 23.88 14.49 -2.70
CA GLN A 440 24.60 13.29 -3.17
C GLN A 440 25.90 13.05 -2.41
N ALA A 441 26.62 14.09 -1.98
CA ALA A 441 27.80 13.94 -1.13
C ALA A 441 27.43 13.33 0.23
N GLN A 442 26.37 13.83 0.87
CA GLN A 442 25.91 13.28 2.15
C GLN A 442 25.35 11.85 1.99
N TYR A 443 24.59 11.59 0.93
CA TYR A 443 24.08 10.25 0.62
C TYR A 443 25.21 9.24 0.39
N ARG A 444 26.26 9.61 -0.34
CA ARG A 444 27.47 8.77 -0.49
C ARG A 444 28.21 8.55 0.82
N ALA A 445 28.27 9.55 1.69
CA ALA A 445 28.83 9.38 3.03
C ALA A 445 28.01 8.39 3.88
N TYR A 446 26.68 8.42 3.76
CA TYR A 446 25.79 7.45 4.41
C TYR A 446 25.98 6.03 3.88
N ILE A 447 26.01 5.87 2.55
CA ILE A 447 26.34 4.59 1.89
C ILE A 447 27.66 4.05 2.45
N ALA A 448 28.72 4.86 2.48
CA ALA A 448 30.02 4.41 2.96
C ALA A 448 29.98 3.95 4.43
N ALA A 449 29.19 4.62 5.27
CA ALA A 449 29.00 4.23 6.66
C ALA A 449 28.27 2.89 6.77
N VAL A 450 27.19 2.67 6.02
CA VAL A 450 26.41 1.42 6.06
C VAL A 450 27.19 0.26 5.44
N VAL A 451 27.70 0.43 4.21
CA VAL A 451 28.48 -0.60 3.50
C VAL A 451 29.74 -0.96 4.29
N GLY A 452 30.45 0.04 4.83
CA GLY A 452 31.65 -0.17 5.63
C GLY A 452 31.41 -1.04 6.88
N ARG A 453 30.19 -1.07 7.42
CA ARG A 453 29.82 -1.91 8.57
C ARG A 453 29.60 -3.37 8.20
N TYR A 454 29.00 -3.66 7.03
CA TYR A 454 28.50 -5.00 6.72
C TYR A 454 29.09 -5.66 5.47
N LYS A 455 30.04 -5.03 4.76
CA LYS A 455 30.68 -5.60 3.56
C LYS A 455 31.39 -6.95 3.76
N GLU A 456 31.66 -7.36 5.00
CA GLU A 456 32.24 -8.67 5.32
C GLU A 456 31.17 -9.70 5.75
N GLN A 457 29.90 -9.29 5.84
CA GLN A 457 28.80 -10.10 6.38
C GLN A 457 28.04 -10.82 5.27
N SER A 458 28.27 -12.13 5.13
CA SER A 458 27.54 -12.98 4.16
C SER A 458 26.03 -13.10 4.37
N ALA A 459 25.50 -12.51 5.46
CA ALA A 459 24.07 -12.34 5.70
C ALA A 459 23.47 -11.18 4.89
N VAL A 460 24.29 -10.28 4.33
CA VAL A 460 23.82 -9.32 3.33
C VAL A 460 23.70 -10.07 2.00
N PHE A 461 22.51 -10.03 1.40
CA PHE A 461 22.26 -10.54 0.06
C PHE A 461 22.71 -9.52 -0.99
N ALA A 462 22.13 -8.32 -0.89
CA ALA A 462 22.36 -7.25 -1.83
C ALA A 462 22.26 -5.87 -1.16
N TRP A 463 23.05 -4.95 -1.68
CA TRP A 463 22.82 -3.53 -1.52
C TRP A 463 21.73 -3.07 -2.48
N GLU A 464 20.94 -2.08 -2.08
CA GLU A 464 19.91 -1.50 -2.93
C GLU A 464 20.04 0.04 -2.90
N LEU A 465 20.06 0.66 -4.07
CA LEU A 465 20.33 2.10 -4.16
C LEU A 465 19.25 2.90 -3.43
N ALA A 466 17.98 2.66 -3.69
CA ALA A 466 16.88 3.36 -3.05
C ALA A 466 15.60 2.52 -3.06
N ASN A 467 14.70 2.77 -2.11
CA ASN A 467 13.32 2.33 -2.23
C ASN A 467 12.61 3.16 -3.31
N GLU A 468 12.13 2.51 -4.36
CA GLU A 468 11.24 3.05 -5.39
C GLU A 468 11.69 4.41 -5.98
N PRO A 469 12.96 4.58 -6.43
CA PRO A 469 13.43 5.85 -6.96
C PRO A 469 12.61 6.31 -8.18
N ARG A 470 11.96 7.47 -8.06
CA ARG A 470 11.23 8.13 -9.15
C ARG A 470 11.74 9.54 -9.43
N CYS A 471 11.54 10.02 -10.66
CA CYS A 471 11.87 11.39 -11.05
C CYS A 471 10.78 11.94 -11.96
N SER A 472 9.70 12.44 -11.36
CA SER A 472 8.55 12.96 -12.10
C SER A 472 8.94 14.15 -12.98
N GLY A 473 8.62 14.07 -14.27
CA GLY A 473 8.92 15.12 -15.27
C GLY A 473 10.40 15.22 -15.67
N CYS A 474 11.26 14.31 -15.20
CA CYS A 474 12.67 14.29 -15.56
C CYS A 474 12.89 13.59 -16.91
N ASP A 475 14.01 13.92 -17.55
CA ASP A 475 14.55 13.07 -18.62
C ASP A 475 15.01 11.74 -18.02
N ALA A 476 14.72 10.62 -18.71
CA ALA A 476 15.05 9.28 -18.23
C ALA A 476 16.56 9.07 -17.97
N SER A 477 17.42 9.88 -18.58
CA SER A 477 18.87 9.85 -18.34
C SER A 477 19.25 10.31 -16.93
N VAL A 478 18.41 11.08 -16.22
CA VAL A 478 18.73 11.55 -14.85
C VAL A 478 18.90 10.37 -13.92
N ILE A 479 17.89 9.50 -13.84
CA ILE A 479 17.92 8.30 -13.01
C ILE A 479 18.97 7.31 -13.51
N TYR A 480 19.05 7.06 -14.82
CA TYR A 480 20.04 6.14 -15.38
C TYR A 480 21.48 6.54 -15.03
N ASN A 481 21.83 7.82 -15.20
CA ASN A 481 23.17 8.33 -14.89
C ASN A 481 23.44 8.31 -13.38
N TRP A 482 22.46 8.67 -12.56
CA TRP A 482 22.57 8.56 -11.10
C TRP A 482 22.82 7.10 -10.69
N ALA A 483 21.99 6.16 -11.15
CA ALA A 483 22.11 4.75 -10.83
C ALA A 483 23.46 4.18 -11.27
N LYS A 484 23.92 4.50 -12.48
CA LYS A 484 25.24 4.09 -12.99
C LYS A 484 26.38 4.61 -12.12
N ASN A 485 26.37 5.90 -11.77
CA ASN A 485 27.44 6.52 -10.99
C ASN A 485 27.43 6.11 -9.52
N THR A 486 26.25 5.90 -8.94
CA THR A 486 26.09 5.50 -7.53
C THR A 486 26.37 4.02 -7.37
N SER A 487 25.92 3.15 -8.29
CA SER A 487 26.24 1.72 -8.21
C SER A 487 27.73 1.43 -8.39
N ALA A 488 28.41 2.14 -9.31
CA ALA A 488 29.87 2.07 -9.43
C ALA A 488 30.59 2.50 -8.15
N TYR A 489 30.04 3.48 -7.42
CA TYR A 489 30.58 3.89 -6.13
C TYR A 489 30.40 2.81 -5.05
N VAL A 490 29.21 2.21 -4.94
CA VAL A 490 28.97 1.10 -4.00
C VAL A 490 29.92 -0.06 -4.29
N LYS A 491 30.06 -0.48 -5.57
CA LYS A 491 30.99 -1.54 -5.98
C LYS A 491 32.46 -1.21 -5.71
N SER A 492 32.84 0.07 -5.64
CA SER A 492 34.19 0.47 -5.24
C SER A 492 34.46 0.30 -3.74
N LEU A 493 33.40 0.30 -2.92
CA LEU A 493 33.47 0.05 -1.48
C LEU A 493 33.36 -1.45 -1.14
N ASP A 494 32.55 -2.16 -1.92
CA ASP A 494 32.21 -3.57 -1.75
C ASP A 494 32.02 -4.26 -3.11
N PRO A 495 33.04 -4.98 -3.61
CA PRO A 495 32.94 -5.70 -4.87
C PRO A 495 32.28 -7.08 -4.74
N ASP A 496 32.02 -7.56 -3.51
CA ASP A 496 31.65 -8.95 -3.25
C ASP A 496 30.13 -9.16 -3.20
N HIS A 497 29.39 -8.21 -2.61
CA HIS A 497 27.92 -8.30 -2.52
C HIS A 497 27.21 -7.93 -3.82
N LEU A 498 26.03 -8.52 -4.04
CA LEU A 498 25.13 -8.11 -5.11
C LEU A 498 24.66 -6.66 -4.89
N LEU A 499 24.24 -6.02 -5.98
CA LEU A 499 23.73 -4.66 -5.97
C LEU A 499 22.57 -4.54 -6.95
N THR A 500 21.48 -3.92 -6.51
CA THR A 500 20.33 -3.60 -7.34
C THR A 500 19.86 -2.17 -7.14
N MET A 501 18.85 -1.78 -7.91
CA MET A 501 18.32 -0.42 -7.94
C MET A 501 17.24 -0.19 -6.88
N GLY A 502 16.31 -1.14 -6.72
CA GLY A 502 15.11 -1.00 -5.87
C GLY A 502 13.97 -0.26 -6.56
N ASP A 503 13.97 -0.19 -7.89
CA ASP A 503 12.93 0.44 -8.69
C ASP A 503 11.76 -0.50 -8.98
N GLU A 504 10.59 0.09 -9.20
CA GLU A 504 9.31 -0.61 -9.30
C GLU A 504 9.10 -1.36 -10.62
N GLY A 505 9.96 -1.15 -11.61
CA GLY A 505 9.82 -1.76 -12.95
C GLY A 505 9.27 -0.83 -14.04
N PHE A 506 9.08 0.47 -13.77
CA PHE A 506 8.37 1.32 -14.71
C PHE A 506 9.08 1.62 -16.02
N GLY A 507 8.26 1.84 -17.05
CA GLY A 507 8.68 2.29 -18.37
C GLY A 507 8.30 1.34 -19.50
N PRO A 508 8.51 1.76 -20.75
CA PRO A 508 8.20 0.93 -21.91
C PRO A 508 8.97 -0.38 -21.88
N LEU A 509 8.26 -1.49 -22.08
CA LEU A 509 8.79 -2.84 -22.08
C LEU A 509 8.10 -3.67 -23.16
N ASP A 510 8.86 -4.53 -23.84
CA ASP A 510 8.32 -5.40 -24.89
C ASP A 510 7.25 -6.33 -24.32
N GLY A 511 6.10 -6.40 -25.00
CA GLY A 511 4.93 -7.16 -24.54
C GLY A 511 4.07 -6.43 -23.50
N GLY A 512 4.48 -5.26 -23.02
CA GLY A 512 3.64 -4.38 -22.19
C GLY A 512 2.45 -3.81 -22.97
N ASP A 513 1.38 -3.45 -22.26
CA ASP A 513 0.12 -2.96 -22.86
C ASP A 513 0.06 -1.44 -23.05
N GLY A 514 1.11 -0.71 -22.66
CA GLY A 514 1.17 0.74 -22.74
C GLY A 514 0.35 1.47 -21.68
N SER A 515 -0.18 0.76 -20.68
CA SER A 515 -0.77 1.37 -19.48
C SER A 515 0.24 2.26 -18.74
N TYR A 516 -0.23 3.12 -17.82
CA TYR A 516 0.61 4.10 -17.13
C TYR A 516 1.93 3.53 -16.58
N PRO A 517 1.96 2.36 -15.88
CA PRO A 517 3.21 1.71 -15.44
C PRO A 517 4.22 1.41 -16.56
N TYR A 518 3.76 1.11 -17.78
CA TYR A 518 4.60 0.90 -18.95
C TYR A 518 4.98 2.20 -19.69
N THR A 519 4.77 3.36 -19.08
CA THR A 519 5.20 4.65 -19.65
C THR A 519 6.37 5.21 -18.86
N THR A 520 7.19 6.02 -19.52
CA THR A 520 8.27 6.77 -18.84
C THR A 520 7.72 7.74 -17.79
N GLY A 521 6.46 8.15 -17.90
CA GLY A 521 5.81 9.07 -16.97
C GLY A 521 5.50 8.47 -15.59
N ALA A 522 5.55 7.14 -15.42
CA ALA A 522 5.32 6.50 -14.12
C ALA A 522 6.52 6.64 -13.18
N GLY A 523 7.71 6.26 -13.66
CA GLY A 523 8.94 6.31 -12.88
C GLY A 523 9.86 7.50 -13.19
N GLY A 524 9.75 8.11 -14.37
CA GLY A 524 10.77 9.03 -14.88
C GLY A 524 12.03 8.32 -15.39
N TYR A 525 11.92 7.04 -15.73
CA TYR A 525 13.00 6.20 -16.27
C TYR A 525 12.43 5.15 -17.25
N VAL A 526 13.32 4.38 -17.89
CA VAL A 526 12.97 3.20 -18.68
C VAL A 526 13.66 2.00 -18.03
N TRP A 527 12.92 1.15 -17.34
CA TRP A 527 13.47 0.05 -16.55
C TRP A 527 14.44 -0.86 -17.34
N GLN A 528 14.07 -1.21 -18.58
CA GLN A 528 14.92 -2.04 -19.45
C GLN A 528 16.32 -1.43 -19.68
N ASN A 529 16.44 -0.09 -19.69
CA ASN A 529 17.74 0.57 -19.84
C ASN A 529 18.58 0.47 -18.56
N ASN A 530 17.94 0.48 -17.38
CA ASN A 530 18.64 0.34 -16.10
C ASN A 530 19.32 -1.03 -15.99
N LEU A 531 18.73 -2.08 -16.55
CA LEU A 531 19.34 -3.42 -16.62
C LEU A 531 20.65 -3.46 -17.42
N ALA A 532 20.91 -2.49 -18.29
CA ALA A 532 22.17 -2.39 -19.03
C ALA A 532 23.35 -1.84 -18.19
N ILE A 533 23.08 -1.37 -16.97
CA ILE A 533 24.13 -0.90 -16.05
C ILE A 533 24.88 -2.12 -15.52
N GLU A 534 26.17 -2.25 -15.86
CA GLU A 534 27.01 -3.42 -15.53
C GLU A 534 27.17 -3.66 -14.03
N THR A 535 27.13 -2.60 -13.22
CA THR A 535 27.29 -2.64 -11.77
C THR A 535 26.00 -2.95 -10.99
N LEU A 536 24.87 -3.10 -11.69
CA LEU A 536 23.63 -3.66 -11.13
C LEU A 536 23.54 -5.13 -11.54
N ASP A 537 23.49 -6.04 -10.57
CA ASP A 537 23.62 -7.47 -10.83
C ASP A 537 22.28 -8.14 -11.21
N PHE A 538 21.16 -7.57 -10.80
CA PHE A 538 19.81 -8.09 -11.04
C PHE A 538 18.77 -6.96 -11.08
N GLY A 539 17.63 -7.21 -11.73
CA GLY A 539 16.51 -6.28 -11.81
C GLY A 539 15.51 -6.44 -10.68
N THR A 540 14.89 -5.34 -10.26
CA THR A 540 13.76 -5.33 -9.32
C THR A 540 12.48 -4.92 -10.04
N LEU A 541 11.36 -5.42 -9.55
CA LEU A 541 10.03 -4.96 -9.93
C LEU A 541 9.13 -5.03 -8.70
N HIS A 542 8.23 -4.08 -8.58
CA HIS A 542 7.18 -4.07 -7.56
C HIS A 542 5.83 -4.32 -8.23
N LEU A 543 4.77 -4.56 -7.47
CA LEU A 543 3.43 -4.78 -8.02
C LEU A 543 2.32 -4.35 -7.07
N TYR A 544 1.70 -3.21 -7.38
CA TYR A 544 0.53 -2.70 -6.67
C TYR A 544 -0.56 -2.23 -7.65
N PRO A 545 -1.31 -3.16 -8.28
CA PRO A 545 -2.28 -2.83 -9.33
C PRO A 545 -3.30 -1.77 -8.88
N ASP A 546 -3.78 -1.86 -7.64
CA ASP A 546 -4.80 -0.95 -7.10
C ASP A 546 -4.30 0.50 -7.07
N THR A 547 -3.07 0.74 -6.64
CA THR A 547 -2.47 2.07 -6.58
C THR A 547 -2.11 2.59 -7.98
N TRP A 548 -1.86 1.68 -8.92
CA TRP A 548 -1.51 1.98 -10.32
C TRP A 548 -2.72 2.01 -11.26
N SER A 549 -3.93 1.92 -10.71
CA SER A 549 -5.19 1.91 -11.45
C SER A 549 -5.30 0.78 -12.48
N GLN A 550 -4.71 -0.39 -12.18
CA GLN A 550 -4.81 -1.62 -12.97
C GLN A 550 -5.67 -2.66 -12.25
N PRO A 551 -6.38 -3.56 -12.96
CA PRO A 551 -7.07 -4.68 -12.32
C PRO A 551 -6.05 -5.69 -11.76
N LEU A 552 -6.39 -6.40 -10.68
CA LEU A 552 -5.47 -7.38 -10.05
C LEU A 552 -4.96 -8.45 -11.02
N THR A 553 -5.79 -8.87 -11.98
CA THR A 553 -5.40 -9.84 -13.02
C THR A 553 -4.25 -9.36 -13.91
N TRP A 554 -4.07 -8.04 -14.05
CA TRP A 554 -3.00 -7.40 -14.81
C TRP A 554 -1.61 -7.70 -14.24
N GLY A 555 -1.50 -8.00 -12.93
CA GLY A 555 -0.21 -8.33 -12.32
C GLY A 555 0.52 -9.51 -12.97
N ASN A 556 -0.22 -10.46 -13.55
CA ASN A 556 0.40 -11.56 -14.30
C ASN A 556 1.09 -11.09 -15.59
N LEU A 557 0.49 -10.12 -16.29
CA LEU A 557 1.11 -9.49 -17.45
C LEU A 557 2.40 -8.80 -17.02
N TRP A 558 2.34 -7.98 -15.97
CA TRP A 558 3.48 -7.27 -15.40
C TRP A 558 4.66 -8.20 -15.09
N ILE A 559 4.41 -9.30 -14.36
CA ILE A 559 5.46 -10.26 -13.99
C ILE A 559 6.05 -10.94 -15.24
N SER A 560 5.20 -11.36 -16.18
CA SER A 560 5.65 -12.09 -17.37
C SER A 560 6.52 -11.25 -18.31
N THR A 561 6.18 -9.96 -18.51
CA THR A 561 6.94 -9.05 -19.37
C THR A 561 8.28 -8.68 -18.73
N HIS A 562 8.33 -8.45 -17.42
CA HIS A 562 9.58 -8.21 -16.69
C HIS A 562 10.49 -9.43 -16.70
N GLY A 563 9.93 -10.63 -16.52
CA GLY A 563 10.68 -11.87 -16.69
C GLY A 563 11.34 -11.96 -18.07
N ALA A 564 10.60 -11.64 -19.14
CA ALA A 564 11.15 -11.59 -20.50
C ALA A 564 12.23 -10.51 -20.66
N GLY A 565 12.04 -9.32 -20.07
CA GLY A 565 13.02 -8.24 -20.08
C GLY A 565 14.34 -8.62 -19.38
N CYS A 566 14.25 -9.35 -18.27
CA CYS A 566 15.40 -9.90 -17.54
C CYS A 566 16.12 -11.01 -18.32
N VAL A 567 15.36 -11.89 -18.99
CA VAL A 567 15.95 -12.87 -19.94
C VAL A 567 16.73 -12.15 -21.04
N ASN A 568 16.17 -11.09 -21.63
CA ASN A 568 16.82 -10.31 -22.67
C ASN A 568 18.10 -9.62 -22.15
N ALA A 569 18.10 -9.15 -20.90
CA ALA A 569 19.27 -8.56 -20.25
C ALA A 569 20.28 -9.60 -19.73
N SER A 570 19.98 -10.90 -19.79
CA SER A 570 20.78 -11.97 -19.18
C SER A 570 21.04 -11.76 -17.68
N LYS A 571 20.07 -11.21 -16.96
CA LYS A 571 20.11 -10.97 -15.50
C LYS A 571 18.87 -11.57 -14.84
N PRO A 572 18.98 -12.10 -13.61
CA PRO A 572 17.79 -12.45 -12.85
C PRO A 572 16.99 -11.21 -12.47
N CYS A 573 15.71 -11.40 -12.21
CA CYS A 573 14.81 -10.42 -11.63
C CYS A 573 14.27 -10.91 -10.29
N LEU A 574 13.94 -9.97 -9.41
CA LEU A 574 13.26 -10.19 -8.14
C LEU A 574 11.94 -9.41 -8.13
N LEU A 575 10.83 -10.11 -7.95
CA LEU A 575 9.55 -9.46 -7.61
C LEU A 575 9.64 -9.02 -6.15
N GLU A 576 10.18 -7.83 -5.93
CA GLU A 576 10.73 -7.39 -4.64
C GLU A 576 9.66 -6.85 -3.68
N GLU A 577 8.55 -6.36 -4.22
CA GLU A 577 7.35 -6.04 -3.46
C GLU A 577 6.09 -6.40 -4.26
N TYR A 578 5.06 -6.87 -3.57
CA TYR A 578 3.72 -6.96 -4.12
C TYR A 578 2.67 -6.97 -3.01
N GLY A 579 1.50 -6.40 -3.30
CA GLY A 579 0.35 -6.40 -2.40
C GLY A 579 -0.94 -6.13 -3.16
N GLY A 580 -1.99 -6.90 -2.85
CA GLY A 580 -3.32 -6.82 -3.45
C GLY A 580 -4.41 -6.75 -2.38
N GLY A 581 -4.17 -5.97 -1.33
CA GLY A 581 -5.08 -5.81 -0.20
C GLY A 581 -5.02 -6.96 0.81
N ASN A 582 -3.86 -7.64 0.93
CA ASN A 582 -3.69 -8.80 1.82
C ASN A 582 -4.73 -9.87 1.51
N SER A 583 -4.74 -10.36 0.27
CA SER A 583 -5.77 -11.28 -0.21
C SER A 583 -5.11 -12.44 -0.95
N CYS A 584 -5.14 -13.64 -0.37
CA CYS A 584 -4.54 -14.78 -1.03
C CYS A 584 -5.15 -15.07 -2.42
N PRO A 585 -6.47 -15.01 -2.65
CA PRO A 585 -7.05 -15.18 -3.99
C PRO A 585 -6.52 -14.17 -5.02
N ALA A 586 -6.18 -12.96 -4.60
CA ALA A 586 -5.61 -11.92 -5.46
C ALA A 586 -4.13 -12.19 -5.77
N GLU A 587 -3.34 -12.54 -4.74
CA GLU A 587 -1.88 -12.54 -4.81
C GLU A 587 -1.26 -13.90 -5.17
N ASN A 588 -1.92 -15.02 -4.83
CA ASN A 588 -1.44 -16.37 -5.15
C ASN A 588 -1.31 -16.61 -6.68
N PRO A 589 -2.20 -16.09 -7.55
CA PRO A 589 -1.95 -16.10 -8.99
C PRO A 589 -0.61 -15.48 -9.39
N TRP A 590 -0.21 -14.38 -8.74
CA TRP A 590 1.05 -13.71 -9.01
C TRP A 590 2.25 -14.54 -8.55
N GLN A 591 2.18 -15.16 -7.36
CA GLN A 591 3.20 -16.09 -6.88
C GLN A 591 3.42 -17.27 -7.84
N LYS A 592 2.33 -17.86 -8.35
CA LYS A 592 2.37 -18.93 -9.35
C LYS A 592 2.98 -18.45 -10.67
N THR A 593 2.59 -17.28 -11.14
CA THR A 593 3.14 -16.68 -12.36
C THR A 593 4.61 -16.37 -12.21
N ALA A 594 5.03 -15.77 -11.09
CA ALA A 594 6.42 -15.47 -10.79
C ALA A 594 7.29 -16.74 -10.76
N LEU A 595 6.85 -17.78 -10.04
CA LEU A 595 7.56 -19.07 -9.97
C LEU A 595 7.67 -19.77 -11.33
N ALA A 596 6.67 -19.62 -12.21
CA ALA A 596 6.66 -20.22 -13.54
C ALA A 596 7.40 -19.38 -14.60
N THR A 597 7.66 -18.09 -14.34
CA THR A 597 8.20 -17.16 -15.34
C THR A 597 9.72 -17.22 -15.36
N LYS A 598 10.27 -17.65 -16.50
CA LYS A 598 11.73 -17.58 -16.73
C LYS A 598 12.21 -16.14 -16.62
N GLY A 599 13.30 -15.93 -15.87
CA GLY A 599 13.87 -14.61 -15.59
C GLY A 599 13.54 -14.11 -14.19
N ILE A 600 12.43 -14.55 -13.57
CA ILE A 600 12.13 -14.26 -12.17
C ILE A 600 12.82 -15.32 -11.29
N ALA A 601 13.69 -14.87 -10.39
CA ALA A 601 14.54 -15.71 -9.54
C ALA A 601 14.09 -15.75 -8.07
N GLY A 602 13.09 -14.95 -7.73
CA GLY A 602 12.49 -14.91 -6.41
C GLY A 602 11.34 -13.92 -6.34
N ASP A 603 10.62 -13.96 -5.23
CA ASP A 603 9.56 -13.01 -4.91
C ASP A 603 9.49 -12.73 -3.40
N MET A 604 9.06 -11.52 -3.06
CA MET A 604 9.00 -11.01 -1.69
C MET A 604 7.71 -10.21 -1.50
N PHE A 605 6.75 -10.78 -0.77
CA PHE A 605 5.50 -10.07 -0.51
C PHE A 605 5.73 -8.85 0.39
N TRP A 606 4.92 -7.82 0.18
CA TRP A 606 4.81 -6.69 1.10
C TRP A 606 3.53 -6.89 1.92
N GLN A 607 3.57 -7.10 3.23
CA GLN A 607 4.76 -7.21 4.08
C GLN A 607 4.57 -8.19 5.24
N TYR A 608 5.67 -8.57 5.89
CA TYR A 608 5.67 -9.44 7.06
C TYR A 608 4.96 -8.80 8.26
N GLY A 609 4.12 -9.56 8.94
CA GLY A 609 3.51 -9.17 10.22
C GLY A 609 3.74 -10.20 11.31
N ASP A 610 3.97 -9.74 12.54
CA ASP A 610 4.16 -10.63 13.71
C ASP A 610 3.53 -10.05 14.98
N THR A 611 3.60 -10.82 16.07
CA THR A 611 3.34 -10.35 17.44
C THR A 611 4.64 -10.32 18.22
N LEU A 612 5.05 -9.14 18.66
CA LEU A 612 6.32 -8.95 19.35
C LEU A 612 6.23 -9.44 20.81
N PRO A 613 7.11 -10.34 21.26
CA PRO A 613 7.08 -10.87 22.63
C PRO A 613 7.26 -9.80 23.72
N SER A 614 8.05 -8.75 23.48
CA SER A 614 8.35 -7.74 24.50
C SER A 614 7.13 -6.94 24.98
N CYS A 615 6.16 -6.72 24.08
CA CYS A 615 4.95 -5.92 24.32
C CYS A 615 3.65 -6.72 24.18
N ASN A 616 3.72 -7.96 23.68
CA ASN A 616 2.56 -8.72 23.20
C ASN A 616 1.66 -7.90 22.27
N CYS A 617 2.29 -7.17 21.34
CA CYS A 617 1.64 -6.25 20.43
C CYS A 617 1.94 -6.61 18.98
N LYS A 618 0.98 -6.37 18.10
CA LYS A 618 1.16 -6.60 16.67
C LYS A 618 2.10 -5.56 16.06
N THR A 619 2.89 -6.00 15.10
CA THR A 619 3.69 -5.11 14.24
C THR A 619 2.79 -4.25 13.36
N ALA A 620 3.38 -3.30 12.63
CA ALA A 620 2.66 -2.39 11.73
C ALA A 620 1.71 -3.15 10.77
N GLN A 621 0.56 -2.53 10.48
CA GLN A 621 -0.40 -2.96 9.46
C GLN A 621 -0.80 -1.75 8.62
N ASP A 622 -0.64 -1.90 7.31
CA ASP A 622 -0.87 -0.90 6.27
C ASP A 622 -1.88 -1.33 5.19
N GLY A 623 -2.56 -2.46 5.41
CA GLY A 623 -3.49 -3.08 4.47
C GLY A 623 -2.94 -4.27 3.71
N ASN A 624 -1.61 -4.44 3.65
CA ASN A 624 -0.96 -5.53 2.92
C ASN A 624 -0.20 -6.50 3.87
N THR A 625 -0.22 -6.25 5.17
CA THR A 625 0.55 -7.07 6.12
C THR A 625 -0.01 -8.48 6.29
N VAL A 626 0.82 -9.49 6.00
CA VAL A 626 0.52 -10.92 6.19
C VAL A 626 1.07 -11.36 7.55
N TYR A 627 0.20 -11.43 8.55
CA TYR A 627 0.58 -11.83 9.91
C TYR A 627 0.88 -13.33 10.00
N VAL A 628 1.92 -13.69 10.75
CA VAL A 628 2.18 -15.08 11.18
C VAL A 628 0.92 -15.67 11.81
N ASN A 629 0.54 -16.87 11.38
CA ASN A 629 -0.69 -17.57 11.77
C ASN A 629 -2.00 -16.80 11.48
N GLY A 630 -1.94 -15.75 10.66
CA GLY A 630 -3.12 -15.06 10.13
C GLY A 630 -3.83 -15.87 9.05
N THR A 631 -5.02 -15.43 8.65
CA THR A 631 -5.89 -16.12 7.68
C THR A 631 -5.22 -16.36 6.32
N ASN A 632 -4.35 -15.45 5.87
CA ASN A 632 -3.65 -15.58 4.58
C ASN A 632 -2.29 -16.28 4.69
N TRP A 633 -1.77 -16.49 5.90
CA TRP A 633 -0.41 -16.98 6.11
C TRP A 633 -0.17 -18.33 5.43
N ASP A 634 -1.04 -19.30 5.67
CA ASP A 634 -0.86 -20.63 5.09
C ASP A 634 -0.92 -20.61 3.56
N CYS A 635 -1.78 -19.76 3.01
CA CYS A 635 -2.02 -19.67 1.58
C CYS A 635 -0.90 -18.94 0.85
N MET A 636 -0.41 -17.81 1.40
CA MET A 636 0.61 -16.97 0.77
C MET A 636 2.05 -17.36 1.15
N VAL A 637 2.26 -18.00 2.29
CA VAL A 637 3.62 -18.35 2.78
C VAL A 637 3.83 -19.86 2.79
N THR A 638 3.07 -20.59 3.61
CA THR A 638 3.29 -22.03 3.80
C THR A 638 3.18 -22.81 2.49
N GLN A 639 2.12 -22.58 1.73
CA GLN A 639 1.87 -23.27 0.45
C GLN A 639 2.84 -22.82 -0.65
N HIS A 640 3.17 -21.53 -0.72
CA HIS A 640 4.09 -21.01 -1.73
C HIS A 640 5.52 -21.55 -1.53
N VAL A 641 6.03 -21.55 -0.30
CA VAL A 641 7.32 -22.16 0.04
C VAL A 641 7.33 -23.66 -0.29
N ALA A 642 6.23 -24.37 -0.05
CA ALA A 642 6.10 -25.77 -0.43
C ALA A 642 6.14 -25.97 -1.96
N ALA A 643 5.48 -25.09 -2.73
CA ALA A 643 5.49 -25.13 -4.19
C ALA A 643 6.89 -24.90 -4.77
N ILE A 644 7.66 -23.94 -4.21
CA ILE A 644 9.05 -23.69 -4.60
C ILE A 644 9.91 -24.94 -4.39
N ARG A 645 9.79 -25.60 -3.23
CA ARG A 645 10.54 -26.83 -2.92
C ARG A 645 10.19 -27.97 -3.88
N ALA A 646 8.92 -28.09 -4.28
CA ALA A 646 8.48 -29.10 -5.24
C ALA A 646 9.14 -28.88 -6.62
N VAL A 647 9.16 -27.64 -7.11
CA VAL A 647 9.83 -27.30 -8.39
C VAL A 647 11.33 -27.59 -8.33
N ALA A 648 12.00 -27.28 -7.21
CA ALA A 648 13.43 -27.55 -7.03
C ALA A 648 13.74 -29.07 -7.02
N ALA A 649 12.87 -29.89 -6.39
CA ALA A 649 13.03 -31.34 -6.35
C ALA A 649 12.89 -31.98 -7.74
N ASP A 650 11.93 -31.52 -8.55
CA ASP A 650 11.72 -32.00 -9.93
C ASP A 650 12.90 -31.66 -10.85
N ALA A 651 13.60 -30.54 -10.60
CA ALA A 651 14.79 -30.15 -11.35
C ALA A 651 16.03 -30.98 -10.99
N GLY A 652 16.16 -31.43 -9.74
CA GLY A 652 17.29 -32.23 -9.25
C GLY A 652 17.20 -33.73 -9.53
N GLY A 653 16.03 -34.23 -9.92
CA GLY A 653 15.78 -35.65 -10.24
C GLY A 653 15.95 -36.04 -11.72
N ARG A 654 16.43 -35.13 -12.58
CA ARG A 654 16.64 -35.35 -14.02
C ARG A 654 18.10 -35.52 -14.40
#